data_AF-A0A9N9X4W8-F1
#
_entry.id   AF-A0A9N9X4W8-F1
#
_cell.length_a   1.000
_cell.length_b   1.000
_cell.length_c   1.000
_cell.angle_alpha   90.00
_cell.angle_beta   90.00
_cell.angle_gamma   90.00
#
_symmetry.space_group_name_H-M   'P 1'
#
loop_
_entity.id
_entity.type
_entity.pdbx_description
1 polymer ?
#
loop_
_entity_poly.entity_id
_entity_poly.type
_entity_poly.pdbx_seq_one_letter_code
_entity_poly.pdbx_strand_id
1 'polypeptide(L)'
;MAGLIAVHCGAGSHSSNLHNEYKRLCNKACRKGVQVMKEGGTAMEAIQAAVIILENDPLTNCGFGSNLTLEGMVENDASVMDGKTLAFGGCGAVKKIKNPIALAYDICVKQSVGLPLGLIPPSLLVGSGALKHAKNSGLKVVPNSSLVCKRALRQFKKYKALLDVHQENCERLDTVGAVCIDGKGDVAAACSSGGLILKKPGRVGQAALYASGTWADSLDKSTEPSVAVCTTGCGEYLIQTHLAKELAEDLKFNPNAMAFHKAMGVKFLKSKFLRNVNRKLGGALVVHRDNKSGEVSVLWGHTTDSMGVGYMQTKDSKPKSFICELPGYAVPEDSQCSNLRGEIECGEANQNNILSYFHNNEDVLVYTVATEETNGFQRYMSSAKEFNIQPKVLGIGTQWQGGNIKTSPAGGWKINLLKKEIKLHEEEKDKLVLFTDGYDVIFLDKLNEIVKKFEKTGAKVLFSAEPFCWPDPELASKYPEVAEGKRFLNSGMYIGYVPEILKLLEREEIADTDDDQLFFTKAYLDETFRDSIKMQLDHKSDIFQNLHGVADEIEVASVDSKESGPERYLIKNMLTKTEPSILHGNGRSKISLNYLGNYVPNTWNSIDGCKACKEGHIDLSMKTPTEMPVVVVSVFIEQNTPFLEEALEKLHDLDYPKEKIHFFIHSAVKYHASLVTRFAEKYDREYPSFKLITPDDGTSEWKARDLSLDHCLAKKCDFYFSVDSVAHIDNPHTLRLLIEQNRTVVAPMLVRPGKAWSNFWGSLTKDGFYARSNDYMDIVHNEKRGLWNVPFINNAYLVNATLLRKYDRTQLGFDKPNVDADMTFCTRLRDLDVFMFVSNRIDFGHLINADNFDTTRTEPEMYQIFDNEMDWENRYIHVDYPENFNPDKKDLQPCPDVYWFPIVSPAFCRALINMMETFGQWSSGRNQDDRLEGGYEAVPTRDIHANQVGWEKHWLRFLQKYARPLQEKVFTGYYHDPPRSLMNFVVRYRPDEQPSLRPHHDSSTYTVNVALNEHGKDYEGGGCRFIRYNCSVVDTRLGWLLIHPGRLTHYHEGLKVTNGTRYIMISFVDP
;
A
#
# COMPACT_ATOMS: atom_id res chain seq x y z
N MET A 1 13.36 5.56 49.12
CA MET A 1 13.69 5.70 47.69
C MET A 1 12.98 6.92 47.11
N ALA A 2 13.37 7.38 45.92
CA ALA A 2 12.65 8.47 45.25
C ALA A 2 11.32 7.94 44.68
N GLY A 3 10.19 8.58 45.01
CA GLY A 3 8.89 8.24 44.44
C GLY A 3 8.71 8.87 43.06
N LEU A 4 7.80 8.32 42.26
CA LEU A 4 7.47 8.82 40.93
C LEU A 4 5.95 8.86 40.74
N ILE A 5 5.46 9.92 40.09
CA ILE A 5 4.08 9.99 39.61
C ILE A 5 4.06 10.33 38.13
N ALA A 6 3.19 9.67 37.38
CA ALA A 6 2.86 10.01 36.00
C ALA A 6 1.35 10.18 35.84
N VAL A 7 0.95 11.10 34.96
CA VAL A 7 -0.45 11.46 34.69
C VAL A 7 -0.71 11.56 33.20
N HIS A 8 -1.96 11.35 32.78
CA HIS A 8 -2.42 11.67 31.43
C HIS A 8 -3.67 12.57 31.45
N CYS A 9 -3.80 13.42 30.44
CA CYS A 9 -4.93 14.35 30.25
C CYS A 9 -5.91 13.95 29.13
N GLY A 10 -5.82 12.73 28.62
CA GLY A 10 -6.69 12.23 27.54
C GLY A 10 -5.88 11.64 26.40
N ALA A 11 -6.47 10.67 25.72
CA ALA A 11 -6.03 10.13 24.43
C ALA A 11 -7.22 10.28 23.49
N GLY A 12 -7.09 11.17 22.51
CA GLY A 12 -8.16 11.68 21.67
C GLY A 12 -7.59 12.66 20.65
N SER A 13 -8.21 13.84 20.53
CA SER A 13 -7.79 14.89 19.59
C SER A 13 -7.69 16.23 20.32
N HIS A 14 -6.46 16.63 20.65
CA HIS A 14 -6.15 17.86 21.37
C HIS A 14 -5.85 18.98 20.37
N SER A 15 -6.59 20.09 20.44
CA SER A 15 -6.30 21.27 19.63
C SER A 15 -4.90 21.81 19.96
N SER A 16 -4.08 22.03 18.93
CA SER A 16 -2.73 22.61 19.01
C SER A 16 -2.68 23.90 19.85
N ASN A 17 -3.71 24.74 19.73
CA ASN A 17 -3.83 26.00 20.49
C ASN A 17 -3.91 25.79 22.01
N LEU A 18 -4.35 24.62 22.47
CA LEU A 18 -4.50 24.29 23.89
C LEU A 18 -3.37 23.39 24.43
N HIS A 19 -2.41 22.97 23.59
CA HIS A 19 -1.31 22.07 24.01
C HIS A 19 -0.56 22.59 25.24
N ASN A 20 -0.26 23.89 25.27
CA ASN A 20 0.43 24.51 26.40
C ASN A 20 -0.41 24.48 27.69
N GLU A 21 -1.73 24.57 27.57
CA GLU A 21 -2.64 24.50 28.72
C GLU A 21 -2.71 23.09 29.28
N TYR A 22 -2.83 22.07 28.40
CA TYR A 22 -2.75 20.66 28.80
C TYR A 22 -1.41 20.30 29.46
N LYS A 23 -0.28 20.77 28.92
CA LYS A 23 1.05 20.60 29.54
C LYS A 23 1.12 21.25 30.93
N ARG A 24 0.61 22.48 31.07
CA ARG A 24 0.54 23.18 32.37
C ARG A 24 -0.32 22.41 33.38
N LEU A 25 -1.43 21.82 32.93
CA LEU A 25 -2.30 21.02 33.77
C LEU A 25 -1.62 19.73 34.24
N CYS A 26 -0.99 18.96 33.34
CA CYS A 26 -0.16 17.80 33.70
C CYS A 26 0.89 18.17 34.76
N ASN A 27 1.61 19.28 34.54
CA ASN A 27 2.64 19.75 35.46
C ASN A 27 2.08 20.10 36.85
N LYS A 28 0.89 20.70 36.92
CA LYS A 28 0.22 21.02 38.18
C LYS A 28 -0.20 19.75 38.92
N ALA A 29 -0.73 18.75 38.21
CA ALA A 29 -1.12 17.47 38.78
C ALA A 29 0.09 16.69 39.31
N CYS A 30 1.17 16.57 38.53
CA CYS A 30 2.41 15.92 38.96
C CYS A 30 3.01 16.58 40.22
N ARG A 31 3.07 17.92 40.25
CA ARG A 31 3.57 18.65 41.43
C ARG A 31 2.74 18.37 42.67
N LYS A 32 1.41 18.26 42.53
CA LYS A 32 0.55 17.98 43.67
C LYS A 32 0.75 16.56 44.20
N GLY A 33 0.88 15.57 43.32
CA GLY A 33 1.21 14.20 43.72
C GLY A 33 2.59 14.07 44.38
N VAL A 34 3.61 14.71 43.81
CA VAL A 34 4.96 14.75 44.42
C VAL A 34 4.96 15.46 45.77
N GLN A 35 4.18 16.53 45.93
CA GLN A 35 4.03 17.20 47.22
C GLN A 35 3.53 16.22 48.29
N VAL A 36 2.47 15.45 48.00
CA VAL A 36 1.92 14.45 48.92
C VAL A 36 2.97 13.39 49.27
N MET A 37 3.73 12.89 48.29
CA MET A 37 4.80 11.93 48.55
C MET A 37 5.94 12.52 49.41
N LYS A 38 6.30 13.81 49.21
CA LYS A 38 7.30 14.50 50.03
C LYS A 38 6.85 14.71 51.47
N GLU A 39 5.56 14.86 51.69
CA GLU A 39 4.93 14.96 53.01
C GLU A 39 4.74 13.59 53.69
N GLY A 40 5.20 12.50 53.06
CA GLY A 40 5.14 11.14 53.62
C GLY A 40 3.87 10.35 53.27
N GLY A 41 3.05 10.87 52.36
CA GLY A 41 1.83 10.20 51.87
C GLY A 41 2.11 8.96 51.02
N THR A 42 1.10 8.10 50.92
CA THR A 42 1.08 6.85 50.15
C THR A 42 0.88 7.09 48.64
N ALA A 43 1.19 6.06 47.83
CA ALA A 43 0.91 6.09 46.38
C ALA A 43 -0.58 6.39 46.08
N MET A 44 -1.49 5.82 46.87
CA MET A 44 -2.94 6.02 46.77
C MET A 44 -3.35 7.48 47.05
N GLU A 45 -2.79 8.13 48.07
CA GLU A 45 -3.06 9.54 48.35
C GLU A 45 -2.47 10.47 47.27
N ALA A 46 -1.31 10.11 46.71
CA ALA A 46 -0.66 10.88 45.66
C ALA A 46 -1.46 10.87 44.34
N ILE A 47 -1.94 9.70 43.88
CA ILE A 47 -2.79 9.63 42.67
C ILE A 47 -4.13 10.33 42.87
N GLN A 48 -4.73 10.22 44.06
CA GLN A 48 -5.99 10.89 44.37
C GLN A 48 -5.81 12.41 44.27
N ALA A 49 -4.76 12.95 44.90
CA ALA A 49 -4.49 14.38 44.88
C ALA A 49 -4.17 14.89 43.46
N ALA A 50 -3.45 14.12 42.65
CA ALA A 50 -3.16 14.46 41.26
C ALA A 50 -4.42 14.46 40.38
N VAL A 51 -5.26 13.42 40.46
CA VAL A 51 -6.48 13.34 39.66
C VAL A 51 -7.52 14.38 40.09
N ILE A 52 -7.58 14.76 41.37
CA ILE A 52 -8.42 15.89 41.82
C ILE A 52 -8.02 17.20 41.10
N ILE A 53 -6.73 17.43 40.81
CA ILE A 53 -6.31 18.61 40.03
C ILE A 53 -6.88 18.54 38.61
N LEU A 54 -6.86 17.36 37.99
CA LEU A 54 -7.37 17.13 36.64
C LEU A 54 -8.91 17.31 36.59
N GLU A 55 -9.63 16.69 37.53
CA GLU A 55 -11.11 16.77 37.64
C GLU A 55 -11.64 18.17 37.89
N ASN A 56 -10.86 19.03 38.54
CA ASN A 56 -11.27 20.41 38.80
C ASN A 56 -11.07 21.33 37.59
N ASP A 57 -10.35 20.89 36.55
CA ASP A 57 -10.02 21.73 35.40
C ASP A 57 -11.02 21.55 34.24
N PRO A 58 -11.57 22.65 33.68
CA PRO A 58 -12.55 22.56 32.61
C PRO A 58 -12.00 22.06 31.26
N LEU A 59 -10.68 21.87 31.12
CA LEU A 59 -10.05 21.38 29.89
C LEU A 59 -10.22 19.88 29.67
N THR A 60 -10.46 19.11 30.74
CA THR A 60 -10.51 17.65 30.68
C THR A 60 -11.94 17.14 30.79
N ASN A 61 -12.25 16.04 30.11
CA ASN A 61 -13.56 15.39 30.21
C ASN A 61 -13.65 14.51 31.49
N CYS A 62 -13.59 15.14 32.65
CA CYS A 62 -13.83 14.52 33.95
C CYS A 62 -14.24 15.58 34.98
N GLY A 63 -14.88 15.18 36.07
CA GLY A 63 -15.31 16.09 37.14
C GLY A 63 -16.12 17.30 36.63
N PHE A 64 -15.52 18.49 36.70
CA PHE A 64 -16.10 19.77 36.30
C PHE A 64 -16.10 20.02 34.78
N GLY A 65 -15.16 19.40 34.05
CA GLY A 65 -15.06 19.54 32.59
C GLY A 65 -15.85 18.47 31.81
N SER A 66 -16.55 17.59 32.50
CA SER A 66 -17.24 16.43 31.91
C SER A 66 -18.26 16.78 30.84
N ASN A 67 -18.31 15.90 29.84
CA ASN A 67 -19.33 15.85 28.82
C ASN A 67 -20.72 15.66 29.44
N LEU A 68 -21.72 16.21 28.76
CA LEU A 68 -23.11 16.12 29.19
C LEU A 68 -23.80 14.91 28.53
N THR A 69 -24.60 14.21 29.32
CA THR A 69 -25.54 13.17 28.86
C THR A 69 -26.59 13.75 27.90
N LEU A 70 -27.39 12.89 27.26
CA LEU A 70 -28.50 13.31 26.40
C LEU A 70 -29.49 14.28 27.10
N GLU A 71 -29.63 14.13 28.42
CA GLU A 71 -30.45 14.97 29.30
C GLU A 71 -29.77 16.28 29.73
N GLY A 72 -28.53 16.53 29.30
CA GLY A 72 -27.78 17.73 29.67
C GLY A 72 -27.18 17.69 31.09
N MET A 73 -27.09 16.51 31.70
CA MET A 73 -26.55 16.32 33.06
C MET A 73 -25.13 15.76 33.02
N VAL A 74 -24.31 16.08 34.02
CA VAL A 74 -22.99 15.45 34.25
C VAL A 74 -23.17 14.11 34.97
N GLU A 75 -22.60 13.05 34.41
CA GLU A 75 -22.48 11.72 35.01
C GLU A 75 -21.05 11.23 34.87
N ASN A 76 -20.36 10.99 35.98
CA ASN A 76 -18.94 10.62 35.98
C ASN A 76 -18.72 9.14 36.32
N ASP A 77 -17.60 8.63 35.83
CA ASP A 77 -17.08 7.29 36.07
C ASP A 77 -15.64 7.42 36.59
N ALA A 78 -15.28 6.76 37.69
CA ALA A 78 -13.92 6.78 38.23
C ALA A 78 -13.58 5.51 38.98
N SER A 79 -12.29 5.16 39.01
CA SER A 79 -11.77 4.02 39.76
C SER A 79 -10.36 4.28 40.29
N VAL A 80 -10.03 3.57 41.37
CA VAL A 80 -8.67 3.44 41.87
C VAL A 80 -8.37 1.98 42.21
N MET A 81 -7.11 1.60 42.10
CA MET A 81 -6.61 0.31 42.56
C MET A 81 -5.33 0.52 43.37
N ASP A 82 -5.31 -0.08 44.57
CA ASP A 82 -4.12 -0.11 45.43
C ASP A 82 -3.32 -1.37 45.14
N GLY A 83 -2.08 -1.22 44.66
CA GLY A 83 -1.24 -2.36 44.34
C GLY A 83 -0.83 -3.17 45.57
N LYS A 84 -0.79 -2.56 46.75
CA LYS A 84 -0.37 -3.24 47.98
C LYS A 84 -1.43 -4.20 48.50
N THR A 85 -2.67 -3.74 48.58
CA THR A 85 -3.79 -4.56 49.09
C THR A 85 -4.52 -5.30 47.98
N LEU A 86 -4.24 -4.97 46.72
CA LEU A 86 -4.99 -5.37 45.52
C LEU A 86 -6.46 -4.94 45.56
N ALA A 87 -6.81 -4.03 46.48
CA ALA A 87 -8.15 -3.50 46.63
C ALA A 87 -8.51 -2.59 45.46
N PHE A 88 -9.77 -2.65 45.06
CA PHE A 88 -10.34 -1.84 43.98
C PHE A 88 -11.57 -1.08 44.48
N GLY A 89 -11.64 0.19 44.14
CA GLY A 89 -12.81 1.02 44.35
C GLY A 89 -13.22 1.72 43.08
N GLY A 90 -14.44 1.46 42.61
CA GLY A 90 -15.03 2.09 41.44
C GLY A 90 -16.34 2.80 41.76
N CYS A 91 -16.62 3.86 41.00
CA CYS A 91 -17.93 4.49 40.98
C CYS A 91 -18.36 4.87 39.55
N GLY A 92 -19.63 4.61 39.21
CA GLY A 92 -20.13 4.80 37.84
C GLY A 92 -21.45 5.56 37.77
N ALA A 93 -21.67 6.28 36.67
CA ALA A 93 -22.84 7.12 36.43
C ALA A 93 -23.18 8.05 37.61
N VAL A 94 -22.16 8.57 38.32
CA VAL A 94 -22.38 9.34 39.54
C VAL A 94 -22.68 10.80 39.22
N LYS A 95 -23.79 11.29 39.79
CA LYS A 95 -24.22 12.69 39.70
C LYS A 95 -23.86 13.42 40.99
N LYS A 96 -23.66 14.73 40.90
CA LYS A 96 -23.60 15.64 42.07
C LYS A 96 -22.37 15.47 42.98
N ILE A 97 -21.37 14.69 42.58
CA ILE A 97 -20.12 14.54 43.34
C ILE A 97 -19.07 15.42 42.68
N LYS A 98 -18.43 16.30 43.47
CA LYS A 98 -17.43 17.24 42.93
C LYS A 98 -16.22 16.51 42.35
N ASN A 99 -15.72 15.51 43.07
CA ASN A 99 -14.53 14.76 42.72
C ASN A 99 -14.82 13.25 42.75
N PRO A 100 -15.26 12.65 41.63
CA PRO A 100 -15.52 11.22 41.51
C PRO A 100 -14.37 10.33 42.01
N ILE A 101 -13.11 10.71 41.76
CA ILE A 101 -11.97 9.93 42.23
C ILE A 101 -11.89 9.83 43.76
N ALA A 102 -12.39 10.83 44.49
CA ALA A 102 -12.43 10.79 45.95
C ALA A 102 -13.45 9.77 46.47
N LEU A 103 -14.55 9.56 45.73
CA LEU A 103 -15.50 8.49 46.04
C LEU A 103 -14.90 7.12 45.74
N ALA A 104 -14.26 6.94 44.58
CA ALA A 104 -13.56 5.70 44.23
C ALA A 104 -12.51 5.33 45.30
N TYR A 105 -11.73 6.32 45.76
CA TYR A 105 -10.79 6.16 46.86
C TYR A 105 -11.45 5.72 48.18
N ASP A 106 -12.53 6.37 48.60
CA ASP A 106 -13.26 5.99 49.82
C ASP A 106 -13.82 4.56 49.75
N ILE A 107 -14.32 4.14 48.57
CA ILE A 107 -14.79 2.77 48.32
C ILE A 107 -13.62 1.78 48.44
N CYS A 108 -12.48 2.07 47.81
CA CYS A 108 -11.29 1.22 47.85
C CYS A 108 -10.77 1.02 49.28
N VAL A 109 -10.59 2.11 50.04
CA VAL A 109 -10.10 2.04 51.43
C VAL A 109 -11.06 1.26 52.33
N LYS A 110 -12.37 1.41 52.12
CA LYS A 110 -13.38 0.66 52.89
C LYS A 110 -13.48 -0.81 52.51
N GLN A 111 -12.94 -1.23 51.37
CA GLN A 111 -12.87 -2.64 51.00
C GLN A 111 -12.01 -3.45 51.97
N SER A 112 -10.98 -2.81 52.54
CA SER A 112 -10.09 -3.39 53.54
C SER A 112 -10.68 -3.43 54.96
N VAL A 113 -11.88 -2.89 55.18
CA VAL A 113 -12.56 -2.84 56.48
C VAL A 113 -13.79 -3.74 56.44
N GLY A 114 -13.72 -4.92 57.08
CA GLY A 114 -14.85 -5.85 57.14
C GLY A 114 -16.11 -5.20 57.74
N LEU A 115 -17.29 -5.51 57.19
CA LEU A 115 -18.56 -5.03 57.72
C LEU A 115 -19.09 -5.97 58.82
N PRO A 116 -19.95 -5.48 59.73
CA PRO A 116 -20.65 -6.32 60.70
C PRO A 116 -21.34 -7.51 60.01
N LEU A 117 -21.45 -8.63 60.74
CA LEU A 117 -22.04 -9.89 60.25
C LEU A 117 -21.26 -10.56 59.11
N GLY A 118 -19.99 -10.18 58.88
CA GLY A 118 -19.15 -10.80 57.85
C GLY A 118 -19.53 -10.39 56.42
N LEU A 119 -20.27 -9.29 56.25
CA LEU A 119 -20.61 -8.77 54.93
C LEU A 119 -19.36 -8.23 54.22
N ILE A 120 -19.26 -8.47 52.91
CA ILE A 120 -18.17 -8.00 52.07
C ILE A 120 -18.48 -6.55 51.65
N PRO A 121 -17.59 -5.57 51.89
CA PRO A 121 -17.79 -4.21 51.41
C PRO A 121 -17.87 -4.15 49.88
N PRO A 122 -18.66 -3.22 49.30
CA PRO A 122 -18.77 -3.09 47.86
C PRO A 122 -17.47 -2.56 47.25
N SER A 123 -17.07 -3.11 46.10
CA SER A 123 -15.93 -2.60 45.30
C SER A 123 -16.35 -1.65 44.18
N LEU A 124 -17.65 -1.63 43.83
CA LEU A 124 -18.22 -0.76 42.81
C LEU A 124 -19.61 -0.27 43.25
N LEU A 125 -19.82 1.05 43.23
CA LEU A 125 -21.13 1.66 43.49
C LEU A 125 -21.54 2.58 42.34
N VAL A 126 -22.81 2.56 41.94
CA VAL A 126 -23.29 3.38 40.82
C VAL A 126 -24.47 4.27 41.18
N GLY A 127 -24.69 5.32 40.38
CA GLY A 127 -25.89 6.15 40.40
C GLY A 127 -26.24 6.73 41.78
N SER A 128 -27.49 6.56 42.21
CA SER A 128 -27.99 7.11 43.47
C SER A 128 -27.42 6.42 44.71
N GLY A 129 -27.09 5.12 44.62
CA GLY A 129 -26.46 4.36 45.69
C GLY A 129 -25.06 4.89 46.02
N ALA A 130 -24.26 5.14 44.98
CA ALA A 130 -22.96 5.82 45.09
C ALA A 130 -23.07 7.22 45.69
N LEU A 131 -24.08 8.00 45.29
CA LEU A 131 -24.31 9.33 45.87
C LEU A 131 -24.69 9.25 47.36
N LYS A 132 -25.49 8.26 47.76
CA LYS A 132 -25.85 8.04 49.17
C LYS A 132 -24.62 7.66 49.99
N HIS A 133 -23.79 6.76 49.46
CA HIS A 133 -22.50 6.41 50.07
C HIS A 133 -21.61 7.63 50.22
N ALA A 134 -21.44 8.43 49.18
CA ALA A 134 -20.64 9.66 49.23
C ALA A 134 -21.09 10.62 50.33
N LYS A 135 -22.41 10.81 50.50
CA LYS A 135 -22.97 11.62 51.60
C LYS A 135 -22.64 11.04 52.96
N ASN A 136 -22.80 9.73 53.13
CA ASN A 136 -22.50 9.04 54.39
C ASN A 136 -21.00 9.09 54.74
N SER A 137 -20.14 9.10 53.72
CA SER A 137 -18.68 9.25 53.86
C SER A 137 -18.23 10.71 54.03
N GLY A 138 -19.14 11.68 54.09
CA GLY A 138 -18.81 13.10 54.26
C GLY A 138 -18.19 13.76 53.01
N LEU A 139 -18.30 13.16 51.83
CA LEU A 139 -17.79 13.72 50.58
C LEU A 139 -18.64 14.91 50.10
N LYS A 140 -17.99 15.87 49.42
CA LYS A 140 -18.64 17.09 48.96
C LYS A 140 -19.65 16.82 47.83
N VAL A 141 -20.93 16.89 48.18
CA VAL A 141 -22.06 16.83 47.23
C VAL A 141 -22.48 18.24 46.82
N VAL A 142 -22.60 18.46 45.51
CA VAL A 142 -22.92 19.76 44.91
C VAL A 142 -24.07 19.63 43.91
N PRO A 143 -24.83 20.70 43.61
CA PRO A 143 -25.84 20.66 42.55
C PRO A 143 -25.22 20.26 41.21
N ASN A 144 -25.91 19.44 40.41
CA ASN A 144 -25.35 18.97 39.12
C ASN A 144 -25.03 20.13 38.18
N SER A 145 -25.86 21.18 38.19
CA SER A 145 -25.62 22.42 37.45
C SER A 145 -24.30 23.11 37.77
N SER A 146 -23.78 22.96 38.99
CA SER A 146 -22.47 23.51 39.40
C SER A 146 -21.28 22.72 38.84
N LEU A 147 -21.52 21.52 38.31
CA LEU A 147 -20.52 20.70 37.64
C LEU A 147 -20.46 20.97 36.13
N VAL A 148 -21.41 21.75 35.58
CA VAL A 148 -21.48 22.04 34.15
C VAL A 148 -20.63 23.26 33.83
N CYS A 149 -19.47 23.06 33.19
CA CYS A 149 -18.66 24.18 32.72
C CYS A 149 -19.21 24.80 31.41
N LYS A 150 -18.88 26.08 31.16
CA LYS A 150 -19.31 26.81 29.96
C LYS A 150 -18.84 26.16 28.65
N ARG A 151 -17.72 25.43 28.67
CA ARG A 151 -17.17 24.72 27.51
C ARG A 151 -18.01 23.49 27.18
N ALA A 152 -18.24 22.62 28.16
CA ALA A 152 -19.07 21.42 28.02
C ALA A 152 -20.49 21.76 27.56
N LEU A 153 -21.10 22.83 28.13
CA LEU A 153 -22.44 23.27 27.73
C LEU A 153 -22.50 23.75 26.27
N ARG A 154 -21.47 24.48 25.79
CA ARG A 154 -21.39 24.92 24.39
C ARG A 154 -21.26 23.72 23.45
N GLN A 155 -20.43 22.73 23.80
CA GLN A 155 -20.29 21.52 23.00
C GLN A 155 -21.59 20.72 22.97
N PHE A 156 -22.22 20.51 24.11
CA PHE A 156 -23.52 19.83 24.19
C PHE A 156 -24.57 20.46 23.27
N LYS A 157 -24.71 21.80 23.29
CA LYS A 157 -25.65 22.50 22.39
C LYS A 157 -25.33 22.27 20.91
N LYS A 158 -24.05 22.33 20.54
CA LYS A 158 -23.60 22.09 19.17
C LYS A 158 -23.96 20.68 18.70
N TYR A 159 -23.59 19.66 19.47
CA TYR A 159 -23.81 18.27 19.07
C TYR A 159 -25.28 17.85 19.17
N LYS A 160 -26.04 18.41 20.11
CA LYS A 160 -27.48 18.19 20.18
C LYS A 160 -28.19 18.73 18.93
N ALA A 161 -27.79 19.89 18.43
CA ALA A 161 -28.33 20.44 17.18
C ALA A 161 -27.93 19.63 15.94
N LEU A 162 -26.73 19.03 15.92
CA LEU A 162 -26.28 18.16 14.81
C LEU A 162 -27.05 16.83 14.76
N LEU A 163 -27.37 16.26 15.93
CA LEU A 163 -28.17 15.03 16.06
C LEU A 163 -29.56 15.17 15.42
N ASP A 164 -30.13 16.38 15.44
CA ASP A 164 -31.46 16.66 14.87
C ASP A 164 -31.44 16.78 13.32
N VAL A 165 -30.26 16.91 12.69
CA VAL A 165 -30.10 17.15 11.23
C VAL A 165 -29.52 15.94 10.49
N HIS A 166 -28.51 15.26 11.05
CA HIS A 166 -27.84 14.10 10.43
C HIS A 166 -27.52 13.01 11.48
N GLN A 167 -27.59 11.74 11.08
CA GLN A 167 -27.07 10.61 11.86
C GLN A 167 -25.54 10.50 11.67
N GLU A 168 -24.76 11.39 12.29
CA GLU A 168 -23.31 11.27 12.37
C GLU A 168 -22.83 10.72 13.73
N ASN A 169 -21.83 9.84 13.70
CA ASN A 169 -21.16 9.32 14.88
C ASN A 169 -20.12 10.33 15.41
N CYS A 170 -20.32 10.84 16.63
CA CYS A 170 -19.37 11.76 17.27
C CYS A 170 -18.41 11.02 18.23
N GLU A 171 -17.15 10.88 17.82
CA GLU A 171 -16.09 10.26 18.63
C GLU A 171 -15.18 11.34 19.25
N ARG A 172 -15.61 11.95 20.36
CA ARG A 172 -14.71 12.73 21.24
C ARG A 172 -14.38 11.94 22.49
N LEU A 173 -13.10 11.61 22.63
CA LEU A 173 -12.56 10.71 23.64
C LEU A 173 -11.53 11.45 24.48
N ASP A 174 -11.92 11.89 25.68
CA ASP A 174 -11.00 12.47 26.65
C ASP A 174 -11.27 11.78 28.00
N THR A 175 -10.23 11.27 28.66
CA THR A 175 -10.26 10.62 29.99
C THR A 175 -8.96 10.98 30.72
N VAL A 176 -8.98 11.14 32.04
CA VAL A 176 -7.77 11.46 32.81
C VAL A 176 -7.39 10.32 33.73
N GLY A 177 -6.11 10.28 34.11
CA GLY A 177 -5.64 9.24 35.01
C GLY A 177 -4.22 9.48 35.50
N ALA A 178 -3.84 8.71 36.52
CA ALA A 178 -2.53 8.78 37.15
C ALA A 178 -2.07 7.40 37.60
N VAL A 179 -0.76 7.17 37.53
CA VAL A 179 -0.07 6.02 38.09
C VAL A 179 1.08 6.53 38.96
N CYS A 180 1.29 5.88 40.10
CA CYS A 180 2.30 6.32 41.07
C CYS A 180 3.03 5.13 41.68
N ILE A 181 4.29 5.37 42.03
CA ILE A 181 5.09 4.53 42.91
C ILE A 181 5.62 5.41 44.04
N ASP A 182 5.39 5.00 45.29
CA ASP A 182 5.84 5.74 46.45
C ASP A 182 7.27 5.37 46.88
N GLY A 183 7.78 6.05 47.92
CA GLY A 183 9.14 5.84 48.42
C GLY A 183 9.40 4.46 49.04
N LYS A 184 8.35 3.67 49.29
CA LYS A 184 8.39 2.27 49.77
C LYS A 184 8.32 1.27 48.61
N GLY A 185 7.95 1.72 47.42
CA GLY A 185 7.82 0.89 46.23
C GLY A 185 6.42 0.31 46.01
N ASP A 186 5.45 0.77 46.80
CA ASP A 186 4.03 0.44 46.60
C ASP A 186 3.51 1.25 45.40
N VAL A 187 2.76 0.62 44.50
CA VAL A 187 2.20 1.24 43.29
C VAL A 187 0.69 1.41 43.39
N ALA A 188 0.16 2.44 42.72
CA ALA A 188 -1.27 2.68 42.66
C ALA A 188 -1.69 3.30 41.31
N ALA A 189 -2.92 3.04 40.89
CA ALA A 189 -3.49 3.55 39.63
C ALA A 189 -4.87 4.18 39.84
N ALA A 190 -5.15 5.27 39.13
CA ALA A 190 -6.41 6.03 39.18
C ALA A 190 -6.88 6.45 37.77
N CYS A 191 -8.18 6.33 37.49
CA CYS A 191 -8.80 6.76 36.23
C CYS A 191 -10.11 7.52 36.53
N SER A 192 -10.40 8.60 35.79
CA SER A 192 -11.63 9.38 35.93
C SER A 192 -12.10 9.93 34.57
N SER A 193 -13.40 9.82 34.27
CA SER A 193 -14.00 10.21 32.99
C SER A 193 -15.42 10.74 33.14
N GLY A 194 -15.80 11.69 32.29
CA GLY A 194 -17.20 12.09 32.04
C GLY A 194 -17.91 11.18 31.04
N GLY A 195 -17.18 10.32 30.33
CA GLY A 195 -17.70 9.44 29.28
C GLY A 195 -18.02 10.19 27.97
N LEU A 196 -18.76 9.51 27.08
CA LEU A 196 -19.09 10.05 25.76
C LEU A 196 -20.05 11.23 25.86
N ILE A 197 -19.89 12.19 24.95
CA ILE A 197 -20.86 13.26 24.75
C ILE A 197 -22.20 12.68 24.30
N LEU A 198 -23.31 13.24 24.82
CA LEU A 198 -24.68 12.75 24.56
C LEU A 198 -24.92 11.29 24.94
N LYS A 199 -24.10 10.73 25.85
CA LYS A 199 -24.34 9.36 26.35
C LYS A 199 -25.75 9.24 26.95
N LYS A 200 -26.35 8.06 26.80
CA LYS A 200 -27.57 7.71 27.51
C LYS A 200 -27.30 7.79 29.03
N PRO A 201 -28.19 8.44 29.80
CA PRO A 201 -28.09 8.46 31.26
C PRO A 201 -27.95 7.04 31.83
N GLY A 202 -27.03 6.86 32.77
CA GLY A 202 -26.72 5.56 33.36
C GLY A 202 -25.67 4.75 32.60
N ARG A 203 -25.15 5.23 31.45
CA ARG A 203 -24.01 4.57 30.79
C ARG A 203 -22.75 4.71 31.63
N VAL A 204 -22.12 3.58 31.92
CA VAL A 204 -20.86 3.46 32.66
C VAL A 204 -19.75 3.04 31.69
N GLY A 205 -18.66 3.82 31.65
CA GLY A 205 -17.47 3.54 30.84
C GLY A 205 -16.38 2.76 31.58
N GLN A 206 -15.25 2.53 30.89
CA GLN A 206 -14.11 1.77 31.39
C GLN A 206 -13.54 2.33 32.69
N ALA A 207 -13.65 3.65 32.89
CA ALA A 207 -13.06 4.34 34.04
C ALA A 207 -13.63 3.87 35.39
N ALA A 208 -14.81 3.24 35.43
CA ALA A 208 -15.39 2.67 36.65
C ALA A 208 -15.23 1.15 36.77
N LEU A 209 -14.82 0.45 35.70
CA LEU A 209 -14.81 -1.01 35.65
C LEU A 209 -13.44 -1.59 36.03
N TYR A 210 -13.48 -2.62 36.87
CA TYR A 210 -12.30 -3.40 37.26
C TYR A 210 -11.62 -3.99 36.02
N ALA A 211 -10.28 -4.04 36.02
CA ALA A 211 -9.44 -4.55 34.93
C ALA A 211 -9.44 -3.74 33.61
N SER A 212 -10.38 -2.81 33.41
CA SER A 212 -10.46 -2.00 32.17
C SER A 212 -9.82 -0.62 32.32
N GLY A 213 -10.23 0.14 33.33
CA GLY A 213 -9.77 1.53 33.53
C GLY A 213 -8.41 1.62 34.22
N THR A 214 -8.21 0.81 35.25
CA THR A 214 -7.00 0.80 36.08
C THR A 214 -6.59 -0.61 36.48
N TRP A 215 -5.29 -0.78 36.72
CA TRP A 215 -4.72 -1.96 37.34
C TRP A 215 -3.50 -1.56 38.18
N ALA A 216 -3.32 -2.14 39.36
CA ALA A 216 -2.13 -1.93 40.18
C ALA A 216 -1.79 -3.22 40.94
N ASP A 217 -0.52 -3.62 40.90
CA ASP A 217 -0.02 -4.83 41.53
C ASP A 217 1.35 -4.57 42.16
N SER A 218 1.43 -4.63 43.49
CA SER A 218 2.65 -4.57 44.31
C SER A 218 2.79 -5.89 45.06
N LEU A 219 3.40 -6.90 44.44
CA LEU A 219 3.58 -8.18 45.13
C LEU A 219 4.69 -8.11 46.18
N ASP A 220 4.41 -8.69 47.34
CA ASP A 220 5.39 -8.94 48.41
C ASP A 220 5.91 -10.39 48.34
N LYS A 221 7.16 -10.53 47.87
CA LYS A 221 8.14 -11.64 48.06
C LYS A 221 9.34 -11.41 47.13
N SER A 222 10.21 -10.45 47.49
CA SER A 222 11.61 -10.22 47.07
C SER A 222 12.10 -10.44 45.62
N THR A 223 11.29 -10.83 44.62
CA THR A 223 11.76 -11.17 43.27
C THR A 223 10.86 -10.73 42.12
N GLU A 224 9.58 -10.44 42.34
CA GLU A 224 8.65 -10.05 41.25
C GLU A 224 8.51 -8.53 41.12
N PRO A 225 8.41 -7.97 39.90
CA PRO A 225 8.22 -6.53 39.70
C PRO A 225 6.82 -6.00 40.05
N SER A 226 6.73 -4.71 40.39
CA SER A 226 5.46 -4.00 40.62
C SER A 226 5.02 -3.25 39.36
N VAL A 227 3.72 -3.21 39.06
CA VAL A 227 3.18 -2.55 37.86
C VAL A 227 1.86 -1.83 38.14
N ALA A 228 1.71 -0.62 37.61
CA ALA A 228 0.47 0.16 37.62
C ALA A 228 0.13 0.64 36.21
N VAL A 229 -1.13 0.50 35.80
CA VAL A 229 -1.63 0.84 34.47
C VAL A 229 -2.91 1.66 34.58
N CYS A 230 -3.04 2.70 33.75
CA CYS A 230 -4.26 3.46 33.56
C CYS A 230 -4.55 3.66 32.07
N THR A 231 -5.80 3.48 31.65
CA THR A 231 -6.21 3.54 30.23
C THR A 231 -7.03 4.79 29.89
N THR A 232 -7.06 5.15 28.61
CA THR A 232 -7.82 6.28 28.06
C THR A 232 -8.21 6.01 26.60
N GLY A 233 -9.29 6.62 26.12
CA GLY A 233 -9.81 6.44 24.76
C GLY A 233 -11.27 5.99 24.75
N CYS A 234 -11.66 5.14 23.79
CA CYS A 234 -13.03 4.67 23.64
C CYS A 234 -13.37 3.64 24.72
N GLY A 235 -14.27 4.02 25.63
CA GLY A 235 -14.64 3.19 26.77
C GLY A 235 -15.09 1.78 26.38
N GLU A 236 -15.90 1.62 25.32
CA GLU A 236 -16.39 0.29 24.91
C GLU A 236 -15.25 -0.64 24.50
N TYR A 237 -14.26 -0.12 23.76
CA TYR A 237 -13.14 -0.92 23.25
C TYR A 237 -12.22 -1.34 24.39
N LEU A 238 -11.99 -0.45 25.36
CA LEU A 238 -11.17 -0.70 26.55
C LEU A 238 -11.84 -1.70 27.51
N ILE A 239 -13.18 -1.69 27.60
CA ILE A 239 -13.94 -2.69 28.36
C ILE A 239 -13.82 -4.06 27.71
N GLN A 240 -14.13 -4.16 26.41
CA GLN A 240 -14.12 -5.43 25.67
C GLN A 240 -12.77 -6.14 25.67
N THR A 241 -11.68 -5.39 25.82
CA THR A 241 -10.30 -5.92 25.81
C THR A 241 -9.68 -6.08 27.19
N HIS A 242 -10.33 -5.63 28.27
CA HIS A 242 -9.74 -5.56 29.61
C HIS A 242 -8.33 -4.96 29.63
N LEU A 243 -8.14 -3.87 28.86
CA LEU A 243 -6.82 -3.43 28.43
C LEU A 243 -5.85 -3.14 29.58
N ALA A 244 -6.31 -2.55 30.70
CA ALA A 244 -5.41 -2.21 31.81
C ALA A 244 -4.75 -3.45 32.42
N LYS A 245 -5.53 -4.52 32.63
CA LYS A 245 -5.02 -5.79 33.18
C LYS A 245 -4.11 -6.51 32.18
N GLU A 246 -4.53 -6.63 30.93
CA GLU A 246 -3.76 -7.33 29.90
C GLU A 246 -2.39 -6.67 29.68
N LEU A 247 -2.32 -5.34 29.67
CA LEU A 247 -1.04 -4.61 29.58
C LEU A 247 -0.19 -4.83 30.84
N ALA A 248 -0.81 -4.85 32.03
CA ALA A 248 -0.07 -5.09 33.26
C ALA A 248 0.57 -6.49 33.29
N GLU A 249 -0.16 -7.52 32.85
CA GLU A 249 0.33 -8.90 32.78
C GLU A 249 1.48 -9.05 31.78
N ASP A 250 1.32 -8.51 30.56
CA ASP A 250 2.35 -8.61 29.50
C ASP A 250 3.63 -7.81 29.85
N LEU A 251 3.50 -6.67 30.52
CA LEU A 251 4.62 -5.78 30.85
C LEU A 251 5.30 -6.10 32.17
N LYS A 252 4.73 -6.98 32.98
CA LYS A 252 5.22 -7.27 34.33
C LYS A 252 6.69 -7.67 34.36
N PHE A 253 7.12 -8.53 33.43
CA PHE A 253 8.49 -9.06 33.40
C PHE A 253 9.38 -8.44 32.32
N ASN A 254 8.81 -7.67 31.38
CA ASN A 254 9.58 -7.06 30.28
C ASN A 254 9.05 -5.65 29.96
N PRO A 255 9.36 -4.65 30.81
CA PRO A 255 8.77 -3.32 30.76
C PRO A 255 9.51 -2.39 29.77
N ASN A 256 9.51 -2.73 28.49
CA ASN A 256 10.13 -1.88 27.46
C ASN A 256 9.11 -1.38 26.42
N ALA A 257 9.51 -0.36 25.66
CA ALA A 257 8.65 0.26 24.66
C ALA A 257 8.17 -0.73 23.57
N MET A 258 9.01 -1.69 23.16
CA MET A 258 8.64 -2.71 22.17
C MET A 258 7.62 -3.70 22.75
N ALA A 259 7.78 -4.12 24.01
CA ALA A 259 6.82 -4.98 24.70
C ALA A 259 5.47 -4.27 24.87
N PHE A 260 5.48 -2.98 25.22
CA PHE A 260 4.28 -2.16 25.29
C PHE A 260 3.59 -2.07 23.92
N HIS A 261 4.37 -1.80 22.88
CA HIS A 261 3.87 -1.73 21.50
C HIS A 261 3.27 -3.08 21.06
N LYS A 262 3.94 -4.20 21.34
CA LYS A 262 3.46 -5.54 21.04
C LYS A 262 2.16 -5.85 21.79
N ALA A 263 2.10 -5.53 23.09
CA ALA A 263 0.91 -5.77 23.91
C ALA A 263 -0.29 -4.95 23.39
N MET A 264 -0.10 -3.66 23.08
CA MET A 264 -1.12 -2.83 22.42
C MET A 264 -1.52 -3.40 21.05
N GLY A 265 -0.55 -3.84 20.24
CA GLY A 265 -0.80 -4.42 18.92
C GLY A 265 -1.64 -5.70 18.97
N VAL A 266 -1.32 -6.61 19.89
CA VAL A 266 -1.99 -7.91 20.01
C VAL A 266 -3.30 -7.81 20.80
N LYS A 267 -3.28 -7.17 21.97
CA LYS A 267 -4.40 -7.16 22.92
C LYS A 267 -5.45 -6.10 22.60
N PHE A 268 -5.09 -5.06 21.85
CA PHE A 268 -6.02 -3.99 21.44
C PHE A 268 -6.25 -3.98 19.92
N LEU A 269 -5.23 -3.68 19.11
CA LEU A 269 -5.40 -3.50 17.66
C LEU A 269 -5.85 -4.77 16.93
N LYS A 270 -5.26 -5.93 17.25
CA LYS A 270 -5.60 -7.24 16.65
C LYS A 270 -6.59 -8.05 17.50
N SER A 271 -7.22 -7.41 18.48
CA SER A 271 -8.15 -8.11 19.36
C SER A 271 -9.36 -8.65 18.59
N LYS A 272 -9.66 -9.95 18.78
CA LYS A 272 -10.84 -10.60 18.20
C LYS A 272 -12.16 -9.91 18.60
N PHE A 273 -12.18 -9.24 19.75
CA PHE A 273 -13.35 -8.52 20.25
C PHE A 273 -13.61 -7.22 19.48
N LEU A 274 -12.60 -6.69 18.77
CA LEU A 274 -12.68 -5.45 18.00
C LEU A 274 -12.61 -5.68 16.47
N ARG A 275 -12.82 -6.91 15.98
CA ARG A 275 -12.66 -7.26 14.56
C ARG A 275 -13.55 -6.46 13.59
N ASN A 276 -14.72 -6.02 14.05
CA ASN A 276 -15.71 -5.28 13.26
C ASN A 276 -15.67 -3.77 13.52
N VAL A 277 -14.67 -3.30 14.26
CA VAL A 277 -14.48 -1.88 14.57
C VAL A 277 -13.43 -1.35 13.61
N ASN A 278 -13.83 -0.41 12.76
CA ASN A 278 -12.92 0.26 11.82
C ASN A 278 -11.85 1.03 12.63
N ARG A 279 -12.25 2.08 13.36
CA ARG A 279 -11.33 2.91 14.15
C ARG A 279 -11.20 2.44 15.59
N LYS A 280 -10.05 1.85 15.96
CA LYS A 280 -9.76 1.37 17.31
C LYS A 280 -9.01 2.43 18.11
N LEU A 281 -9.75 3.20 18.90
CA LEU A 281 -9.23 4.36 19.62
C LEU A 281 -8.98 4.06 21.11
N GLY A 282 -7.72 4.02 21.52
CA GLY A 282 -7.29 3.69 22.87
C GLY A 282 -5.83 4.04 23.17
N GLY A 283 -5.49 4.19 24.44
CA GLY A 283 -4.14 4.43 24.94
C GLY A 283 -4.00 4.07 26.41
N ALA A 284 -2.77 4.01 26.89
CA ALA A 284 -2.45 3.63 28.26
C ALA A 284 -1.18 4.34 28.77
N LEU A 285 -1.12 4.49 30.09
CA LEU A 285 0.01 4.98 30.87
C LEU A 285 0.38 3.93 31.90
N VAL A 286 1.66 3.58 31.96
CA VAL A 286 2.21 2.48 32.77
C VAL A 286 3.37 2.99 33.60
N VAL A 287 3.41 2.59 34.87
CA VAL A 287 4.60 2.65 35.72
C VAL A 287 4.96 1.24 36.11
N HIS A 288 6.23 0.89 35.93
CA HIS A 288 6.80 -0.39 36.31
C HIS A 288 7.97 -0.15 37.25
N ARG A 289 8.17 -1.06 38.18
CA ARG A 289 9.37 -1.10 39.02
C ARG A 289 9.90 -2.52 39.13
N ASP A 290 11.16 -2.70 38.75
CA ASP A 290 11.88 -3.92 39.06
C ASP A 290 12.29 -3.92 40.55
N ASN A 291 11.74 -4.86 41.31
CA ASN A 291 12.04 -5.00 42.73
C ASN A 291 13.46 -5.53 42.99
N LYS A 292 14.15 -6.10 41.99
CA LYS A 292 15.55 -6.56 42.13
C LYS A 292 16.56 -5.43 41.92
N SER A 293 16.47 -4.71 40.80
CA SER A 293 17.39 -3.60 40.48
C SER A 293 16.98 -2.28 41.16
N GLY A 294 15.71 -2.13 41.53
CA GLY A 294 15.14 -0.87 42.00
C GLY A 294 14.84 0.13 40.87
N GLU A 295 15.03 -0.27 39.60
CA GLU A 295 14.75 0.55 38.43
C GLU A 295 13.26 0.83 38.28
N VAL A 296 12.92 2.05 37.84
CA VAL A 296 11.55 2.50 37.61
C VAL A 296 11.40 2.96 36.16
N SER A 297 10.46 2.36 35.44
CA SER A 297 10.17 2.69 34.05
C SER A 297 8.77 3.33 33.93
N VAL A 298 8.65 4.36 33.10
CA VAL A 298 7.36 4.97 32.74
C VAL A 298 7.15 4.77 31.25
N LEU A 299 6.06 4.11 30.88
CA LEU A 299 5.71 3.83 29.48
C LEU A 299 4.34 4.42 29.18
N TRP A 300 4.15 4.90 27.95
CA TRP A 300 2.84 5.32 27.47
C TRP A 300 2.74 5.08 25.98
N GLY A 301 1.52 4.97 25.48
CA GLY A 301 1.24 4.89 24.04
C GLY A 301 -0.25 4.89 23.75
N HIS A 302 -0.59 5.24 22.51
CA HIS A 302 -1.96 5.44 22.08
C HIS A 302 -2.12 5.20 20.57
N THR A 303 -3.39 5.07 20.16
CA THR A 303 -3.85 4.90 18.77
C THR A 303 -4.73 6.07 18.32
N THR A 304 -4.98 7.03 19.22
CA THR A 304 -5.71 8.28 18.95
C THR A 304 -4.80 9.36 18.38
N ASP A 305 -5.33 10.41 17.74
CA ASP A 305 -4.53 11.50 17.14
C ASP A 305 -3.46 12.08 18.09
N SER A 306 -3.80 12.21 19.37
CA SER A 306 -2.87 12.73 20.39
C SER A 306 -3.20 12.25 21.81
N MET A 307 -2.19 12.23 22.69
CA MET A 307 -2.30 11.95 24.11
C MET A 307 -1.45 12.93 24.95
N GLY A 308 -2.05 13.57 25.95
CA GLY A 308 -1.30 14.42 26.88
C GLY A 308 -0.73 13.63 28.06
N VAL A 309 0.58 13.72 28.31
CA VAL A 309 1.28 12.97 29.36
C VAL A 309 2.18 13.89 30.19
N GLY A 310 2.32 13.62 31.48
CA GLY A 310 3.37 14.23 32.29
C GLY A 310 3.83 13.33 33.43
N TYR A 311 5.06 13.51 33.89
CA TYR A 311 5.62 12.75 35.00
C TYR A 311 6.61 13.59 35.82
N MET A 312 6.85 13.16 37.06
CA MET A 312 7.79 13.82 37.97
C MET A 312 8.26 12.85 39.06
N GLN A 313 9.56 12.83 39.34
CA GLN A 313 10.13 12.16 40.50
C GLN A 313 10.21 13.10 41.71
N THR A 314 10.26 12.55 42.92
CA THR A 314 10.40 13.38 44.14
C THR A 314 11.70 14.18 44.18
N LYS A 315 12.76 13.68 43.53
CA LYS A 315 14.06 14.37 43.40
C LYS A 315 14.10 15.44 42.30
N ASP A 316 13.15 15.42 41.38
CA ASP A 316 13.12 16.39 40.28
C ASP A 316 12.73 17.78 40.80
N SER A 317 13.40 18.81 40.26
CA SER A 317 13.05 20.21 40.55
C SER A 317 11.79 20.66 39.80
N LYS A 318 11.47 20.04 38.66
CA LYS A 318 10.31 20.36 37.81
C LYS A 318 9.74 19.10 37.13
N PRO A 319 8.41 19.03 36.90
CA PRO A 319 7.78 17.97 36.12
C PRO A 319 8.14 18.09 34.63
N LYS A 320 8.10 16.96 33.92
CA LYS A 320 8.21 16.87 32.45
C LYS A 320 6.82 16.57 31.88
N SER A 321 6.43 17.24 30.79
CA SER A 321 5.10 17.10 30.18
C SER A 321 5.14 17.22 28.66
N PHE A 322 4.38 16.39 27.97
CA PHE A 322 4.38 16.25 26.53
C PHE A 322 2.94 16.13 26.01
N ILE A 323 2.74 16.55 24.75
CA ILE A 323 1.58 16.12 23.98
C ILE A 323 2.18 15.18 22.93
N CYS A 324 1.83 13.91 23.04
CA CYS A 324 2.24 12.88 22.11
C CYS A 324 1.24 12.91 20.97
N GLU A 325 1.71 13.11 19.75
CA GLU A 325 0.88 13.14 18.56
C GLU A 325 1.26 11.95 17.68
N LEU A 326 0.30 11.41 16.94
CA LEU A 326 0.61 10.44 15.91
C LEU A 326 1.48 11.12 14.83
N PRO A 327 2.49 10.44 14.28
CA PRO A 327 3.26 10.98 13.16
C PRO A 327 2.33 11.35 12.00
N GLY A 328 2.62 12.42 11.25
CA GLY A 328 1.74 12.95 10.20
C GLY A 328 1.38 12.00 9.03
N TYR A 329 1.85 10.76 9.07
CA TYR A 329 1.60 9.66 8.13
C TYR A 329 0.84 8.47 8.75
N ALA A 330 0.53 8.50 10.05
CA ALA A 330 -0.17 7.43 10.76
C ALA A 330 -1.68 7.70 10.76
N VAL A 331 -2.44 6.83 10.08
CA VAL A 331 -3.91 6.76 10.26
C VAL A 331 -4.18 6.19 11.66
N PRO A 332 -5.23 6.62 12.40
CA PRO A 332 -5.55 6.13 13.76
C PRO A 332 -5.78 4.62 13.92
N GLU A 333 -5.60 3.84 12.86
CA GLU A 333 -5.70 2.38 12.80
C GLU A 333 -4.33 1.67 12.63
N ASP A 334 -3.29 2.38 12.14
CA ASP A 334 -1.99 1.83 11.70
C ASP A 334 -0.78 2.51 12.38
N SER A 335 -0.97 3.16 13.52
CA SER A 335 0.13 3.85 14.20
C SER A 335 1.16 2.86 14.79
N GLN A 336 2.20 2.54 14.01
CA GLN A 336 3.51 2.24 14.58
C GLN A 336 4.00 3.50 15.30
N CYS A 337 3.98 3.48 16.63
CA CYS A 337 4.50 4.55 17.46
C CYS A 337 6.05 4.42 17.51
N SER A 338 6.73 4.81 16.42
CA SER A 338 8.20 4.71 16.28
C SER A 338 8.96 5.91 16.84
N ASN A 339 8.27 6.94 17.34
CA ASN A 339 8.92 8.11 17.95
C ASN A 339 8.40 8.33 19.35
N LEU A 340 9.21 7.99 20.36
CA LEU A 340 9.36 8.68 21.65
C LEU A 340 10.53 8.01 22.41
N ARG A 341 11.74 8.53 22.23
CA ARG A 341 12.84 8.33 23.18
C ARG A 341 12.46 9.01 24.48
N GLY A 342 12.13 8.20 25.48
CA GLY A 342 11.90 8.62 26.85
C GLY A 342 12.70 7.75 27.81
N GLU A 343 14.02 7.65 27.61
CA GLU A 343 14.91 7.05 28.60
C GLU A 343 15.09 8.04 29.77
N ILE A 344 14.78 7.59 30.98
CA ILE A 344 15.13 8.25 32.23
C ILE A 344 16.41 7.57 32.72
N GLU A 345 17.57 8.14 32.42
CA GLU A 345 18.80 7.86 33.17
C GLU A 345 18.64 8.43 34.58
N CYS A 346 18.82 7.59 35.60
CA CYS A 346 18.96 8.04 36.98
C CYS A 346 19.58 6.96 37.90
N GLY A 347 20.90 7.05 38.13
CA GLY A 347 21.52 6.46 39.33
C GLY A 347 23.01 6.17 39.23
N GLU A 348 23.84 7.08 39.73
CA GLU A 348 25.28 6.92 39.96
C GLU A 348 25.60 5.75 40.92
N ALA A 349 26.49 4.84 40.50
CA ALA A 349 27.45 4.13 41.35
C ALA A 349 28.44 3.29 40.52
N ASN A 350 29.50 3.92 40.00
CA ASN A 350 30.90 3.48 40.14
C ASN A 350 31.79 4.28 39.18
N GLN A 351 32.53 5.24 39.76
CA GLN A 351 33.71 5.81 39.13
C GLN A 351 34.81 4.75 39.04
N ASN A 352 35.47 4.73 37.88
CA ASN A 352 36.66 3.98 37.48
C ASN A 352 36.40 2.70 36.68
N ASN A 353 36.73 2.80 35.38
CA ASN A 353 36.82 1.77 34.33
C ASN A 353 35.63 1.57 33.38
N ILE A 354 35.19 2.62 32.66
CA ILE A 354 34.78 2.49 31.25
C ILE A 354 35.22 3.76 30.51
N LEU A 355 36.32 3.66 29.76
CA LEU A 355 36.73 4.68 28.79
C LEU A 355 35.82 4.60 27.55
N SER A 356 35.13 5.71 27.29
CA SER A 356 34.78 6.28 25.97
C SER A 356 34.34 5.33 24.85
N TYR A 357 33.04 5.21 24.55
CA TYR A 357 32.54 4.92 23.18
C TYR A 357 31.05 5.31 23.03
N PHE A 358 30.78 6.61 22.91
CA PHE A 358 29.59 7.12 22.21
C PHE A 358 30.01 8.40 21.50
N HIS A 359 30.40 8.31 20.23
CA HIS A 359 30.45 9.49 19.37
C HIS A 359 29.01 9.98 19.18
N ASN A 360 28.79 11.28 19.38
CA ASN A 360 27.52 11.88 19.00
C ASN A 360 27.47 11.95 17.46
N ASN A 361 26.27 11.91 16.87
CA ASN A 361 26.11 12.09 15.41
C ASN A 361 26.77 13.39 14.89
N GLU A 362 27.05 14.36 15.76
CA GLU A 362 27.74 15.63 15.45
C GLU A 362 29.26 15.47 15.21
N ASP A 363 29.83 14.29 15.52
CA ASP A 363 31.26 14.00 15.38
C ASP A 363 31.64 13.42 13.99
N VAL A 364 30.64 13.12 13.14
CA VAL A 364 30.86 12.58 11.79
C VAL A 364 30.37 13.56 10.73
N LEU A 365 31.29 14.08 9.94
CA LEU A 365 31.04 14.95 8.80
C LEU A 365 30.80 14.10 7.55
N VAL A 366 29.55 14.02 7.10
CA VAL A 366 29.18 13.25 5.89
C VAL A 366 29.16 14.19 4.69
N TYR A 367 29.93 13.88 3.65
CA TYR A 367 30.02 14.68 2.43
C TYR A 367 29.69 13.86 1.20
N THR A 368 29.08 14.54 0.23
CA THR A 368 28.85 14.00 -1.10
C THR A 368 28.96 15.09 -2.16
N VAL A 369 29.10 14.71 -3.43
CA VAL A 369 29.12 15.65 -4.56
C VAL A 369 27.93 15.37 -5.45
N ALA A 370 27.14 16.41 -5.71
CA ALA A 370 26.04 16.39 -6.66
C ALA A 370 25.88 17.79 -7.28
N THR A 371 25.70 17.84 -8.59
CA THR A 371 25.47 19.09 -9.34
C THR A 371 23.99 19.36 -9.58
N GLU A 372 23.18 18.31 -9.66
CA GLU A 372 21.74 18.36 -9.93
C GLU A 372 20.98 17.39 -9.02
N GLU A 373 19.69 17.67 -8.79
CA GLU A 373 18.79 16.78 -8.05
C GLU A 373 18.23 15.66 -8.95
N THR A 374 19.08 14.69 -9.31
CA THR A 374 18.68 13.53 -10.13
C THR A 374 17.83 12.53 -9.32
N ASN A 375 17.20 11.55 -9.99
CA ASN A 375 16.48 10.49 -9.27
C ASN A 375 17.43 9.61 -8.42
N GLY A 376 18.65 9.39 -8.88
CA GLY A 376 19.71 8.75 -8.09
C GLY A 376 20.03 9.53 -6.81
N PHE A 377 20.17 10.85 -6.92
CA PHE A 377 20.38 11.74 -5.77
C PHE A 377 19.20 11.74 -4.79
N GLN A 378 17.97 11.76 -5.30
CA GLN A 378 16.77 11.69 -4.44
C GLN A 378 16.72 10.37 -3.66
N ARG A 379 17.08 9.24 -4.30
CA ARG A 379 17.20 7.94 -3.61
C ARG A 379 18.29 7.98 -2.54
N TYR A 380 19.46 8.55 -2.84
CA TYR A 380 20.55 8.74 -1.88
C TYR A 380 20.05 9.51 -0.65
N MET A 381 19.43 10.68 -0.85
CA MET A 381 18.90 11.51 0.22
C MET A 381 17.77 10.82 1.01
N SER A 382 16.89 10.06 0.35
CA SER A 382 15.84 9.29 1.02
C SER A 382 16.45 8.21 1.93
N SER A 383 17.46 7.47 1.46
CA SER A 383 18.16 6.46 2.27
C SER A 383 18.90 7.08 3.46
N ALA A 384 19.54 8.24 3.28
CA ALA A 384 20.20 8.97 4.36
C ALA A 384 19.18 9.43 5.43
N LYS A 385 18.02 9.92 5.00
CA LYS A 385 16.94 10.38 5.88
C LYS A 385 16.36 9.27 6.75
N GLU A 386 16.23 8.04 6.22
CA GLU A 386 15.77 6.87 7.01
C GLU A 386 16.62 6.66 8.27
N PHE A 387 17.91 6.99 8.19
CA PHE A 387 18.87 6.84 9.30
C PHE A 387 19.21 8.14 10.02
N ASN A 388 18.51 9.24 9.73
CA ASN A 388 18.81 10.58 10.23
C ASN A 388 20.24 11.05 9.93
N ILE A 389 20.76 10.67 8.76
CA ILE A 389 22.04 11.15 8.23
C ILE A 389 21.78 12.43 7.45
N GLN A 390 22.58 13.46 7.68
CA GLN A 390 22.50 14.74 6.96
C GLN A 390 23.79 15.00 6.18
N PRO A 391 23.91 14.50 4.93
CA PRO A 391 25.07 14.76 4.09
C PRO A 391 25.16 16.23 3.70
N LYS A 392 26.36 16.81 3.77
CA LYS A 392 26.68 18.10 3.17
C LYS A 392 27.01 17.90 1.70
N VAL A 393 26.16 18.46 0.84
CA VAL A 393 26.21 18.30 -0.62
C VAL A 393 27.07 19.39 -1.23
N LEU A 394 28.13 19.01 -1.94
CA LEU A 394 29.06 19.92 -2.59
C LEU A 394 28.74 20.03 -4.08
N GLY A 395 28.79 21.25 -4.62
CA GLY A 395 28.62 21.52 -6.06
C GLY A 395 27.17 21.66 -6.55
N ILE A 396 26.17 21.61 -5.67
CA ILE A 396 24.76 21.69 -6.08
C ILE A 396 24.45 23.02 -6.78
N GLY A 397 23.79 22.96 -7.95
CA GLY A 397 23.47 24.13 -8.76
C GLY A 397 24.64 24.69 -9.59
N THR A 398 25.78 24.00 -9.63
CA THR A 398 26.93 24.38 -10.48
C THR A 398 27.13 23.38 -11.62
N GLN A 399 27.69 23.84 -12.74
CA GLN A 399 27.96 22.96 -13.88
C GLN A 399 29.17 22.06 -13.59
N TRP A 400 29.01 20.76 -13.84
CA TRP A 400 30.06 19.77 -13.66
C TRP A 400 31.35 20.12 -14.42
N GLN A 401 32.47 20.24 -13.70
CA GLN A 401 33.80 20.53 -14.27
C GLN A 401 34.72 19.30 -14.33
N GLY A 402 34.32 18.17 -13.74
CA GLY A 402 35.18 17.01 -13.56
C GLY A 402 35.31 16.07 -14.76
N GLY A 403 35.22 16.57 -16.00
CA GLY A 403 35.32 15.75 -17.22
C GLY A 403 34.13 14.81 -17.48
N ASN A 404 34.22 13.90 -18.46
CA ASN A 404 33.15 12.95 -18.75
C ASN A 404 33.46 11.56 -18.17
N ILE A 405 32.96 11.32 -16.95
CA ILE A 405 33.13 10.06 -16.19
C ILE A 405 32.65 8.82 -16.99
N LYS A 406 31.72 8.98 -17.95
CA LYS A 406 31.23 7.84 -18.75
C LYS A 406 32.18 7.40 -19.86
N THR A 407 33.10 8.26 -20.30
CA THR A 407 33.94 8.02 -21.49
C THR A 407 35.44 8.01 -21.20
N SER A 408 35.88 8.58 -20.08
CA SER A 408 37.29 8.67 -19.71
C SER A 408 37.47 8.72 -18.19
N PRO A 409 38.63 8.30 -17.64
CA PRO A 409 38.99 8.54 -16.24
C PRO A 409 38.89 10.03 -15.92
N ALA A 410 38.15 10.38 -14.86
CA ALA A 410 37.81 11.75 -14.51
C ALA A 410 37.17 11.80 -13.11
N GLY A 411 37.12 12.97 -12.46
CA GLY A 411 36.48 13.14 -11.15
C GLY A 411 37.27 13.97 -10.13
N GLY A 412 38.46 14.46 -10.48
CA GLY A 412 39.34 15.23 -9.61
C GLY A 412 38.71 16.49 -9.02
N TRP A 413 37.71 17.06 -9.69
CA TRP A 413 36.92 18.16 -9.14
C TRP A 413 36.23 17.81 -7.81
N LYS A 414 35.81 16.55 -7.62
CA LYS A 414 35.26 16.06 -6.33
C LYS A 414 36.27 16.24 -5.21
N ILE A 415 37.54 15.89 -5.47
CA ILE A 415 38.65 16.02 -4.52
C ILE A 415 38.88 17.50 -4.20
N ASN A 416 38.91 18.38 -5.20
CA ASN A 416 39.14 19.81 -4.99
C ASN A 416 38.02 20.48 -4.17
N LEU A 417 36.75 20.12 -4.43
CA LEU A 417 35.61 20.58 -3.63
C LEU A 417 35.71 20.09 -2.17
N LEU A 418 35.98 18.79 -1.99
CA LEU A 418 36.09 18.20 -0.66
C LEU A 418 37.27 18.80 0.13
N LYS A 419 38.43 18.96 -0.51
CA LYS A 419 39.63 19.55 0.09
C LYS A 419 39.36 20.96 0.61
N LYS A 420 38.66 21.79 -0.17
CA LYS A 420 38.28 23.15 0.24
C LYS A 420 37.40 23.14 1.48
N GLU A 421 36.50 22.16 1.58
CA GLU A 421 35.52 22.08 2.64
C GLU A 421 36.10 21.50 3.94
N ILE A 422 36.87 20.40 3.88
CA ILE A 422 37.47 19.78 5.06
C ILE A 422 38.49 20.73 5.73
N LYS A 423 39.15 21.62 4.97
CA LYS A 423 40.05 22.65 5.53
C LYS A 423 39.37 23.55 6.57
N LEU A 424 38.05 23.70 6.51
CA LEU A 424 37.30 24.48 7.51
C LEU A 424 37.25 23.79 8.89
N HIS A 425 37.58 22.50 8.94
CA HIS A 425 37.53 21.66 10.13
C HIS A 425 38.94 21.18 10.56
N GLU A 426 40.02 21.80 10.06
CA GLU A 426 41.41 21.38 10.33
C GLU A 426 41.76 21.28 11.82
N GLU A 427 41.14 22.11 12.66
CA GLU A 427 41.36 22.12 14.12
C GLU A 427 40.60 20.98 14.85
N GLU A 428 39.65 20.32 14.21
CA GLU A 428 38.72 19.33 14.80
C GLU A 428 39.26 17.89 14.67
N LYS A 429 40.35 17.61 15.38
CA LYS A 429 41.16 16.39 15.22
C LYS A 429 40.43 15.06 15.49
N ASP A 430 39.41 15.08 16.33
CA ASP A 430 38.68 13.87 16.74
C ASP A 430 37.47 13.59 15.84
N LYS A 431 37.17 14.45 14.86
CA LYS A 431 36.06 14.24 13.93
C LYS A 431 36.41 13.28 12.81
N LEU A 432 35.39 12.56 12.36
CA LEU A 432 35.44 11.67 11.21
C LEU A 432 34.82 12.33 9.99
N VAL A 433 35.38 12.05 8.82
CA VAL A 433 34.85 12.40 7.51
C VAL A 433 34.39 11.11 6.85
N LEU A 434 33.12 11.05 6.44
CA LEU A 434 32.58 10.00 5.57
C LEU A 434 32.25 10.62 4.21
N PHE A 435 32.98 10.25 3.17
CA PHE A 435 32.70 10.65 1.81
C PHE A 435 31.97 9.54 1.05
N THR A 436 30.94 9.91 0.28
CA THR A 436 30.26 9.00 -0.66
C THR A 436 29.92 9.71 -1.97
N ASP A 437 29.92 8.98 -3.08
CA ASP A 437 29.29 9.45 -4.32
C ASP A 437 27.77 9.70 -4.11
N GLY A 438 27.20 10.62 -4.90
CA GLY A 438 25.87 11.18 -4.63
C GLY A 438 24.73 10.61 -5.46
N TYR A 439 25.01 9.91 -6.57
CA TYR A 439 23.97 9.48 -7.53
C TYR A 439 23.65 7.98 -7.45
N ASP A 440 24.61 7.16 -7.03
CA ASP A 440 24.56 5.71 -7.06
C ASP A 440 24.96 5.08 -5.72
N VAL A 441 24.60 5.75 -4.62
CA VAL A 441 24.81 5.24 -3.26
C VAL A 441 23.49 5.10 -2.49
N ILE A 442 23.40 4.07 -1.64
CA ILE A 442 22.29 3.84 -0.71
C ILE A 442 22.85 3.50 0.68
N PHE A 443 22.42 4.23 1.70
CA PHE A 443 22.71 3.87 3.10
C PHE A 443 21.83 2.71 3.56
N LEU A 444 22.40 1.78 4.33
CA LEU A 444 21.72 0.62 4.93
C LEU A 444 21.70 0.65 6.47
N ASP A 445 22.55 1.49 7.08
CA ASP A 445 22.72 1.61 8.53
C ASP A 445 22.87 3.07 9.02
N LYS A 446 22.75 3.23 10.34
CA LYS A 446 23.01 4.49 11.05
C LYS A 446 24.51 4.76 11.20
N LEU A 447 24.88 6.03 11.32
CA LEU A 447 26.28 6.46 11.50
C LEU A 447 26.98 5.74 12.66
N ASN A 448 26.31 5.53 13.79
CA ASN A 448 26.91 4.84 14.93
C ASN A 448 27.38 3.41 14.60
N GLU A 449 26.63 2.66 13.79
CA GLU A 449 27.07 1.32 13.37
C GLU A 449 28.19 1.38 12.33
N ILE A 450 28.15 2.36 11.41
CA ILE A 450 29.24 2.61 10.46
C ILE A 450 30.54 2.95 11.18
N VAL A 451 30.51 3.88 12.15
CA VAL A 451 31.68 4.28 12.96
C VAL A 451 32.20 3.10 13.77
N LYS A 452 31.32 2.35 14.42
CA LYS A 452 31.70 1.17 15.20
C LYS A 452 32.36 0.09 14.35
N LYS A 453 31.91 -0.13 13.10
CA LYS A 453 32.59 -1.02 12.16
C LYS A 453 33.94 -0.45 11.73
N PHE A 454 34.02 0.85 11.45
CA PHE A 454 35.27 1.52 11.10
C PHE A 454 36.32 1.40 12.20
N GLU A 455 35.97 1.69 13.46
CA GLU A 455 36.88 1.61 14.60
C GLU A 455 37.45 0.20 14.81
N LYS A 456 36.66 -0.85 14.55
CA LYS A 456 37.11 -2.25 14.63
C LYS A 456 38.21 -2.59 13.62
N THR A 457 38.32 -1.86 12.51
CA THR A 457 39.40 -2.09 11.53
C THR A 457 40.76 -1.62 12.04
N GLY A 458 40.79 -0.70 13.01
CA GLY A 458 42.03 -0.05 13.47
C GLY A 458 42.66 0.90 12.44
N ALA A 459 42.01 1.12 11.30
CA ALA A 459 42.44 2.08 10.29
C ALA A 459 42.24 3.52 10.78
N LYS A 460 43.05 4.45 10.27
CA LYS A 460 42.78 5.89 10.41
C LYS A 460 42.09 6.47 9.17
N VAL A 461 42.26 5.81 8.03
CA VAL A 461 41.53 6.04 6.79
C VAL A 461 41.19 4.69 6.17
N LEU A 462 39.92 4.47 5.86
CA LEU A 462 39.41 3.23 5.28
C LEU A 462 38.68 3.54 3.97
N PHE A 463 39.17 2.96 2.88
CA PHE A 463 38.55 3.05 1.56
C PHE A 463 37.71 1.82 1.26
N SER A 464 36.69 1.97 0.40
CA SER A 464 36.00 0.81 -0.16
C SER A 464 36.93 0.00 -1.08
N ALA A 465 36.68 -1.31 -1.15
CA ALA A 465 37.44 -2.23 -1.99
C ALA A 465 36.59 -2.77 -3.15
N GLU A 466 37.23 -3.08 -4.28
CA GLU A 466 36.56 -3.60 -5.47
C GLU A 466 37.40 -4.71 -6.17
N PRO A 467 36.80 -5.52 -7.07
CA PRO A 467 37.50 -6.62 -7.72
C PRO A 467 38.39 -6.19 -8.90
N PHE A 468 38.26 -4.96 -9.41
CA PHE A 468 39.00 -4.49 -10.57
C PHE A 468 40.04 -3.42 -10.22
N CYS A 469 41.25 -3.55 -10.75
CA CYS A 469 42.25 -2.50 -10.68
C CYS A 469 41.99 -1.49 -11.81
N TRP A 470 41.36 -0.37 -11.47
CA TRP A 470 40.95 0.68 -12.40
C TRP A 470 41.45 2.05 -11.91
N PRO A 471 41.82 3.00 -12.80
CA PRO A 471 41.80 2.91 -14.27
C PRO A 471 42.99 2.18 -14.90
N ASP A 472 44.07 1.96 -14.16
CA ASP A 472 45.31 1.35 -14.66
C ASP A 472 45.50 -0.09 -14.13
N PRO A 473 45.25 -1.14 -14.93
CA PRO A 473 45.40 -2.53 -14.51
C PRO A 473 46.84 -2.94 -14.23
N GLU A 474 47.85 -2.25 -14.78
CA GLU A 474 49.26 -2.60 -14.58
C GLU A 474 49.70 -2.42 -13.11
N LEU A 475 49.00 -1.54 -12.39
CA LEU A 475 49.22 -1.28 -10.97
C LEU A 475 48.79 -2.43 -10.06
N ALA A 476 48.03 -3.43 -10.57
CA ALA A 476 47.52 -4.54 -9.77
C ALA A 476 48.64 -5.31 -9.05
N SER A 477 49.80 -5.46 -9.69
CA SER A 477 50.98 -6.13 -9.13
C SER A 477 51.59 -5.44 -7.91
N LYS A 478 51.34 -4.13 -7.74
CA LYS A 478 51.87 -3.33 -6.63
C LYS A 478 50.98 -3.34 -5.40
N TYR A 479 49.72 -3.77 -5.54
CA TYR A 479 48.82 -3.91 -4.40
C TYR A 479 49.28 -5.04 -3.48
N PRO A 480 49.12 -4.93 -2.15
CA PRO A 480 49.32 -6.06 -1.25
C PRO A 480 48.45 -7.27 -1.67
N GLU A 481 48.98 -8.48 -1.48
CA GLU A 481 48.19 -9.70 -1.63
C GLU A 481 47.20 -9.83 -0.48
N VAL A 482 45.97 -10.24 -0.79
CA VAL A 482 44.89 -10.41 0.19
C VAL A 482 44.42 -11.86 0.17
N ALA A 483 44.35 -12.49 1.34
CA ALA A 483 43.96 -13.89 1.46
C ALA A 483 42.48 -14.12 1.15
N GLU A 484 41.63 -13.15 1.49
CA GLU A 484 40.18 -13.22 1.32
C GLU A 484 39.64 -11.80 1.07
N GLY A 485 38.72 -11.66 0.11
CA GLY A 485 38.06 -10.39 -0.19
C GLY A 485 38.56 -9.68 -1.44
N LYS A 486 38.21 -8.41 -1.56
CA LYS A 486 38.48 -7.54 -2.71
C LYS A 486 39.81 -6.82 -2.54
N ARG A 487 40.63 -6.74 -3.60
CA ARG A 487 42.03 -6.32 -3.49
C ARG A 487 42.27 -4.84 -3.77
N PHE A 488 41.48 -4.23 -4.65
CA PHE A 488 41.79 -2.92 -5.22
C PHE A 488 40.95 -1.81 -4.61
N LEU A 489 41.49 -0.59 -4.60
CA LEU A 489 40.83 0.59 -4.02
C LEU A 489 39.72 1.10 -4.95
N ASN A 490 38.59 1.52 -4.36
CA ASN A 490 37.57 2.32 -5.03
C ASN A 490 37.35 3.66 -4.30
N SER A 491 37.35 4.77 -5.05
CA SER A 491 37.26 6.12 -4.48
C SER A 491 35.86 6.61 -4.17
N GLY A 492 34.82 5.88 -4.59
CA GLY A 492 33.43 6.32 -4.45
C GLY A 492 32.94 6.37 -3.02
N MET A 493 33.61 5.68 -2.08
CA MET A 493 33.30 5.74 -0.65
C MET A 493 34.54 5.54 0.22
N TYR A 494 34.68 6.36 1.25
CA TYR A 494 35.73 6.21 2.27
C TYR A 494 35.39 6.96 3.56
N ILE A 495 35.98 6.51 4.67
CA ILE A 495 35.83 7.13 5.98
C ILE A 495 37.21 7.30 6.65
N GLY A 496 37.45 8.40 7.35
CA GLY A 496 38.69 8.61 8.09
C GLY A 496 38.67 9.83 8.98
N TYR A 497 39.70 9.99 9.81
CA TYR A 497 39.84 11.16 10.69
C TYR A 497 40.25 12.39 9.87
N VAL A 498 39.76 13.58 10.28
CA VAL A 498 40.02 14.85 9.57
C VAL A 498 41.52 15.08 9.27
N PRO A 499 42.47 14.92 10.21
CA PRO A 499 43.88 15.20 9.95
C PRO A 499 44.49 14.28 8.89
N GLU A 500 44.15 12.99 8.92
CA GLU A 500 44.66 12.00 7.99
C GLU A 500 44.05 12.16 6.59
N ILE A 501 42.76 12.52 6.51
CA ILE A 501 42.11 12.84 5.23
C ILE A 501 42.71 14.12 4.63
N LEU A 502 42.94 15.18 5.42
CA LEU A 502 43.61 16.39 4.92
C LEU A 502 45.02 16.09 4.40
N LYS A 503 45.81 15.32 5.16
CA LYS A 503 47.15 14.89 4.73
C LYS A 503 47.12 14.08 3.43
N LEU A 504 46.08 13.28 3.21
CA LEU A 504 45.86 12.55 1.96
C LEU A 504 45.51 13.49 0.79
N LEU A 505 44.57 14.42 0.97
CA LEU A 505 44.13 15.37 -0.07
C LEU A 505 45.18 16.46 -0.39
N GLU A 506 46.15 16.68 0.51
CA GLU A 506 47.24 17.65 0.32
C GLU A 506 48.53 17.03 -0.23
N ARG A 507 48.58 15.71 -0.42
CA ARG A 507 49.76 15.00 -0.91
C ARG A 507 50.24 15.50 -2.28
N GLU A 508 49.32 15.69 -3.22
CA GLU A 508 49.60 16.23 -4.55
C GLU A 508 48.44 17.13 -5.03
N GLU A 509 48.72 18.03 -5.97
CA GLU A 509 47.67 18.78 -6.66
C GLU A 509 47.04 17.93 -7.76
N ILE A 510 45.73 18.08 -7.98
CA ILE A 510 44.96 17.34 -8.98
C ILE A 510 44.16 18.31 -9.85
N ALA A 511 44.19 18.14 -11.17
CA ALA A 511 43.33 18.92 -12.05
C ALA A 511 41.88 18.46 -11.95
N ASP A 512 40.91 19.36 -12.18
CA ASP A 512 39.50 19.03 -12.05
C ASP A 512 39.07 17.85 -12.93
N THR A 513 39.68 17.71 -14.11
CA THR A 513 39.40 16.66 -15.10
C THR A 513 40.16 15.36 -14.87
N ASP A 514 41.15 15.33 -13.97
CA ASP A 514 41.94 14.12 -13.70
C ASP A 514 41.10 13.09 -12.94
N ASP A 515 41.59 11.86 -12.85
CA ASP A 515 40.87 10.74 -12.22
C ASP A 515 41.07 10.72 -10.69
N ASP A 516 39.96 10.75 -9.94
CA ASP A 516 40.00 10.71 -8.49
C ASP A 516 40.45 9.35 -7.94
N GLN A 517 40.08 8.25 -8.61
CA GLN A 517 40.46 6.90 -8.18
C GLN A 517 41.96 6.63 -8.36
N LEU A 518 42.57 7.11 -9.45
CA LEU A 518 43.99 7.01 -9.70
C LEU A 518 44.81 7.83 -8.69
N PHE A 519 44.33 9.01 -8.31
CA PHE A 519 44.94 9.84 -7.26
C PHE A 519 45.04 9.08 -5.93
N PHE A 520 43.94 8.50 -5.45
CA PHE A 520 43.95 7.72 -4.22
C PHE A 520 44.72 6.41 -4.34
N THR A 521 44.67 5.76 -5.51
CA THR A 521 45.44 4.54 -5.80
C THR A 521 46.95 4.79 -5.68
N LYS A 522 47.46 5.88 -6.27
CA LYS A 522 48.87 6.26 -6.16
C LYS A 522 49.30 6.52 -4.72
N ALA A 523 48.43 7.12 -3.90
CA ALA A 523 48.69 7.32 -2.48
C ALA A 523 48.69 6.02 -1.69
N TYR A 524 47.80 5.07 -2.00
CA TYR A 524 47.74 3.76 -1.32
C TYR A 524 48.92 2.84 -1.66
N LEU A 525 49.42 2.92 -2.89
CA LEU A 525 50.55 2.10 -3.36
C LEU A 525 51.92 2.59 -2.85
N ASP A 526 51.99 3.80 -2.32
CA ASP A 526 53.15 4.30 -1.61
C ASP A 526 53.14 3.75 -0.18
N GLU A 527 53.87 2.65 0.05
CA GLU A 527 53.92 1.94 1.33
C GLU A 527 54.29 2.86 2.49
N THR A 528 55.28 3.74 2.30
CA THR A 528 55.72 4.67 3.35
C THR A 528 54.62 5.65 3.74
N PHE A 529 53.88 6.15 2.74
CA PHE A 529 52.78 7.07 2.96
C PHE A 529 51.57 6.37 3.58
N ARG A 530 51.16 5.23 3.02
CA ARG A 530 50.04 4.39 3.49
C ARG A 530 50.18 4.06 4.97
N ASP A 531 51.36 3.64 5.39
CA ASP A 531 51.63 3.29 6.79
C ASP A 531 51.60 4.52 7.71
N SER A 532 52.07 5.68 7.20
CA SER A 532 52.09 6.94 7.95
C SER A 532 50.71 7.47 8.34
N ILE A 533 49.68 7.15 7.56
CA ILE A 533 48.28 7.54 7.82
C ILE A 533 47.38 6.33 8.11
N LYS A 534 47.97 5.15 8.34
CA LYS A 534 47.26 3.88 8.58
C LYS A 534 46.07 3.66 7.64
N MET A 535 46.31 3.86 6.34
CA MET A 535 45.30 3.71 5.29
C MET A 535 45.09 2.23 4.97
N GLN A 536 43.82 1.79 4.96
CA GLN A 536 43.42 0.40 4.68
C GLN A 536 42.24 0.35 3.69
N LEU A 537 41.94 -0.84 3.17
CA LEU A 537 40.76 -1.09 2.34
C LEU A 537 39.79 -2.04 3.05
N ASP A 538 38.49 -1.82 2.86
CA ASP A 538 37.43 -2.70 3.34
C ASP A 538 37.30 -3.95 2.45
N HIS A 539 38.30 -4.83 2.55
CA HIS A 539 38.42 -6.02 1.70
C HIS A 539 37.21 -6.96 1.77
N LYS A 540 36.53 -7.04 2.92
CA LYS A 540 35.40 -7.95 3.14
C LYS A 540 34.03 -7.32 2.90
N SER A 541 33.98 -6.03 2.54
CA SER A 541 32.74 -5.28 2.39
C SER A 541 31.89 -5.31 3.66
N ASP A 542 32.50 -5.03 4.83
CA ASP A 542 31.77 -4.94 6.09
C ASP A 542 31.02 -3.60 6.22
N ILE A 543 31.59 -2.54 5.65
CA ILE A 543 30.98 -1.21 5.60
C ILE A 543 30.53 -0.90 4.18
N PHE A 544 31.42 -1.08 3.20
CA PHE A 544 31.26 -0.61 1.84
C PHE A 544 31.10 -1.77 0.85
N GLN A 545 29.96 -1.82 0.15
CA GLN A 545 29.70 -2.80 -0.89
C GLN A 545 29.60 -2.12 -2.27
N ASN A 546 30.68 -2.25 -3.05
CA ASN A 546 30.66 -1.93 -4.48
C ASN A 546 29.97 -3.07 -5.23
N LEU A 547 29.06 -2.77 -6.16
CA LEU A 547 28.24 -3.76 -6.86
C LEU A 547 28.81 -4.20 -8.22
N HIS A 548 29.77 -3.45 -8.78
CA HIS A 548 30.37 -3.82 -10.06
C HIS A 548 31.17 -5.13 -9.95
N GLY A 549 30.78 -6.13 -10.76
CA GLY A 549 31.46 -7.42 -10.82
C GLY A 549 31.13 -8.40 -9.70
N VAL A 550 30.17 -8.10 -8.83
CA VAL A 550 29.85 -8.93 -7.66
C VAL A 550 28.35 -9.20 -7.47
N ALA A 551 27.52 -8.96 -8.50
CA ALA A 551 26.07 -9.13 -8.39
C ALA A 551 25.65 -10.51 -7.87
N ASP A 552 26.39 -11.57 -8.25
CA ASP A 552 26.14 -12.95 -7.83
C ASP A 552 26.56 -13.23 -6.37
N GLU A 553 27.31 -12.33 -5.75
CA GLU A 553 27.69 -12.41 -4.32
C GLU A 553 26.62 -11.81 -3.40
N ILE A 554 25.63 -11.10 -3.96
CA ILE A 554 24.66 -10.30 -3.20
C ILE A 554 23.33 -11.02 -3.08
N GLU A 555 22.92 -11.27 -1.84
CA GLU A 555 21.59 -11.80 -1.53
C GLU A 555 20.74 -10.74 -0.80
N VAL A 556 19.49 -10.61 -1.23
CA VAL A 556 18.46 -9.86 -0.50
C VAL A 556 17.78 -10.84 0.45
N ALA A 557 18.29 -10.93 1.68
CA ALA A 557 17.72 -11.80 2.69
C ALA A 557 16.56 -11.07 3.38
N SER A 558 15.36 -11.68 3.37
CA SER A 558 14.34 -11.29 4.31
C SER A 558 14.67 -11.88 5.68
N VAL A 559 14.72 -11.01 6.69
CA VAL A 559 14.88 -11.48 8.06
C VAL A 559 13.49 -11.70 8.65
N ASP A 560 13.03 -12.95 8.57
CA ASP A 560 11.94 -13.48 9.39
C ASP A 560 12.40 -13.51 10.84
N SER A 561 12.25 -12.40 11.55
CA SER A 561 12.48 -12.43 12.97
C SER A 561 11.26 -13.07 13.64
N LYS A 562 11.31 -14.39 13.84
CA LYS A 562 10.34 -15.11 14.68
C LYS A 562 10.29 -14.57 16.12
N GLU A 563 11.22 -13.68 16.49
CA GLU A 563 11.38 -13.14 17.84
C GLU A 563 11.50 -11.60 17.94
N SER A 564 11.53 -10.82 16.84
CA SER A 564 11.86 -9.37 16.96
C SER A 564 11.45 -8.45 15.78
N GLY A 565 10.15 -8.30 15.49
CA GLY A 565 9.65 -7.22 14.61
C GLY A 565 9.50 -7.55 13.11
N PRO A 566 9.17 -6.54 12.27
CA PRO A 566 8.79 -6.74 10.88
C PRO A 566 9.92 -7.32 10.02
N GLU A 567 9.55 -8.04 8.96
CA GLU A 567 10.47 -8.54 7.93
C GLU A 567 11.23 -7.36 7.32
N ARG A 568 12.54 -7.27 7.58
CA ARG A 568 13.41 -6.26 6.98
C ARG A 568 14.27 -6.95 5.92
N TYR A 569 14.34 -6.34 4.75
CA TYR A 569 15.29 -6.76 3.72
C TYR A 569 16.67 -6.28 4.11
N LEU A 570 17.58 -7.22 4.34
CA LEU A 570 18.99 -6.97 4.53
C LEU A 570 19.74 -7.41 3.28
N ILE A 571 20.81 -6.68 2.98
CA ILE A 571 21.77 -7.10 1.98
C ILE A 571 22.84 -7.92 2.68
N LYS A 572 23.13 -9.10 2.14
CA LYS A 572 24.22 -9.96 2.60
C LYS A 572 25.19 -10.20 1.47
N ASN A 573 26.48 -10.04 1.75
CA ASN A 573 27.52 -10.57 0.89
C ASN A 573 27.73 -12.05 1.25
N MET A 574 27.38 -12.95 0.34
CA MET A 574 27.40 -14.40 0.58
C MET A 574 28.81 -14.99 0.59
N LEU A 575 29.75 -14.32 -0.09
CA LEU A 575 31.15 -14.75 -0.13
C LEU A 575 31.85 -14.44 1.20
N THR A 576 31.72 -13.21 1.70
CA THR A 576 32.40 -12.74 2.92
C THR A 576 31.56 -12.90 4.19
N LYS A 577 30.27 -13.23 4.04
CA LYS A 577 29.27 -13.35 5.12
C LYS A 577 29.09 -12.07 5.93
N THR A 578 29.27 -10.91 5.30
CA THR A 578 29.09 -9.59 5.91
C THR A 578 27.73 -8.98 5.55
N GLU A 579 27.28 -8.04 6.38
CA GLU A 579 26.10 -7.20 6.14
C GLU A 579 26.60 -5.77 5.91
N PRO A 580 26.78 -5.31 4.67
CA PRO A 580 27.34 -3.99 4.38
C PRO A 580 26.42 -2.86 4.87
N SER A 581 27.02 -1.74 5.25
CA SER A 581 26.31 -0.55 5.74
C SER A 581 26.00 0.47 4.65
N ILE A 582 26.72 0.44 3.52
CA ILE A 582 26.54 1.34 2.39
C ILE A 582 26.72 0.56 1.08
N LEU A 583 25.77 0.73 0.14
CA LEU A 583 25.86 0.17 -1.21
C LEU A 583 26.30 1.22 -2.22
N HIS A 584 27.09 0.81 -3.20
CA HIS A 584 27.52 1.64 -4.31
C HIS A 584 27.34 0.92 -5.64
N GLY A 585 26.48 1.47 -6.49
CA GLY A 585 26.17 0.99 -7.83
C GLY A 585 27.20 1.41 -8.87
N ASN A 586 28.49 1.27 -8.56
CA ASN A 586 29.60 1.73 -9.38
C ASN A 586 29.61 1.09 -10.78
N GLY A 587 30.21 1.80 -11.74
CA GLY A 587 30.38 1.33 -13.11
C GLY A 587 29.04 0.95 -13.78
N ARG A 588 28.93 -0.30 -14.22
CA ARG A 588 27.75 -0.81 -14.95
C ARG A 588 26.65 -1.42 -14.05
N SER A 589 26.73 -1.24 -12.73
CA SER A 589 25.84 -1.92 -11.78
C SER A 589 24.63 -1.08 -11.33
N LYS A 590 24.37 0.07 -11.98
CA LYS A 590 23.22 0.95 -11.67
C LYS A 590 21.86 0.25 -11.73
N ILE A 591 21.66 -0.68 -12.67
CA ILE A 591 20.41 -1.44 -12.78
C ILE A 591 20.23 -2.36 -11.55
N SER A 592 21.29 -3.04 -11.13
CA SER A 592 21.28 -3.85 -9.91
C SER A 592 21.00 -3.00 -8.68
N LEU A 593 21.60 -1.80 -8.59
CA LEU A 593 21.32 -0.86 -7.50
C LEU A 593 19.86 -0.38 -7.52
N ASN A 594 19.27 -0.13 -8.71
CA ASN A 594 17.87 0.24 -8.85
C ASN A 594 16.94 -0.88 -8.35
N TYR A 595 17.24 -2.14 -8.72
CA TYR A 595 16.53 -3.32 -8.21
C TYR A 595 16.60 -3.41 -6.68
N LEU A 596 17.81 -3.31 -6.10
CA LEU A 596 17.99 -3.37 -4.65
C LEU A 596 17.26 -2.20 -3.95
N GLY A 597 17.34 -1.00 -4.52
CA GLY A 597 16.71 0.21 -4.01
C GLY A 597 15.18 0.17 -3.94
N ASN A 598 14.53 -0.77 -4.65
CA ASN A 598 13.09 -1.02 -4.49
C ASN A 598 12.74 -1.60 -3.11
N TYR A 599 13.72 -2.20 -2.42
CA TYR A 599 13.53 -2.87 -1.12
C TYR A 599 14.24 -2.14 0.02
N VAL A 600 15.53 -1.80 -0.17
CA VAL A 600 16.39 -1.31 0.92
C VAL A 600 16.51 0.21 0.94
N PRO A 601 16.73 0.83 2.13
CA PRO A 601 16.77 0.21 3.46
C PRO A 601 15.40 -0.17 4.05
N ASN A 602 14.32 0.41 3.51
CA ASN A 602 12.94 0.19 3.96
C ASN A 602 11.92 0.69 2.92
N THR A 603 12.28 0.65 1.64
CA THR A 603 11.46 1.18 0.54
C THR A 603 10.18 0.35 0.35
N TRP A 604 10.30 -0.97 0.53
CA TRP A 604 9.21 -1.94 0.51
C TRP A 604 9.44 -3.01 1.58
N ASN A 605 8.40 -3.41 2.33
CA ASN A 605 8.45 -4.55 3.25
C ASN A 605 7.09 -5.27 3.30
N SER A 606 7.04 -6.49 3.82
CA SER A 606 5.82 -7.32 3.80
C SER A 606 4.67 -6.84 4.70
N ILE A 607 4.94 -5.92 5.62
CA ILE A 607 3.95 -5.43 6.60
C ILE A 607 3.39 -4.07 6.20
N ASP A 608 4.26 -3.10 5.96
CA ASP A 608 3.89 -1.74 5.56
C ASP A 608 3.63 -1.63 4.04
N GLY A 609 4.02 -2.64 3.28
CA GLY A 609 4.02 -2.63 1.83
C GLY A 609 5.02 -1.60 1.28
N CYS A 610 4.62 -0.91 0.22
CA CYS A 610 5.43 0.11 -0.43
C CYS A 610 5.41 1.45 0.33
N LYS A 611 6.52 1.83 0.97
CA LYS A 611 6.68 3.14 1.61
C LYS A 611 6.90 4.25 0.60
N ALA A 612 7.73 3.98 -0.41
CA ALA A 612 7.99 4.94 -1.49
C ALA A 612 6.71 5.40 -2.21
N CYS A 613 5.67 4.56 -2.24
CA CYS A 613 4.38 4.88 -2.85
C CYS A 613 3.66 6.07 -2.20
N LYS A 614 4.02 6.43 -0.96
CA LYS A 614 3.47 7.58 -0.23
C LYS A 614 4.35 8.83 -0.35
N GLU A 615 5.59 8.69 -0.81
CA GLU A 615 6.52 9.81 -0.94
C GLU A 615 6.16 10.70 -2.13
N GLY A 616 6.02 12.00 -1.86
CA GLY A 616 5.73 13.01 -2.89
C GLY A 616 4.31 12.95 -3.46
N HIS A 617 3.40 12.20 -2.81
CA HIS A 617 2.03 12.01 -3.27
C HIS A 617 1.30 13.36 -3.41
N ILE A 618 0.72 13.60 -4.59
CA ILE A 618 -0.12 14.77 -4.86
C ILE A 618 -1.57 14.37 -4.58
N ASP A 619 -2.30 15.16 -3.80
CA ASP A 619 -3.73 14.95 -3.60
C ASP A 619 -4.53 15.72 -4.66
N LEU A 620 -5.16 15.01 -5.60
CA LEU A 620 -6.04 15.60 -6.60
C LEU A 620 -7.51 15.68 -6.12
N SER A 621 -7.87 15.10 -4.97
CA SER A 621 -9.25 15.09 -4.47
C SER A 621 -9.76 16.45 -4.03
N MET A 622 -8.85 17.32 -3.60
CA MET A 622 -9.17 18.67 -3.16
C MET A 622 -9.19 19.70 -4.29
N LYS A 623 -8.80 19.30 -5.52
CA LYS A 623 -8.71 20.21 -6.66
C LYS A 623 -10.04 20.32 -7.40
N THR A 624 -10.37 21.52 -7.83
CA THR A 624 -11.49 21.72 -8.77
C THR A 624 -11.07 21.29 -10.20
N PRO A 625 -12.03 20.97 -11.11
CA PRO A 625 -11.70 20.61 -12.50
C PRO A 625 -10.77 21.62 -13.20
N THR A 626 -10.87 22.91 -12.88
CA THR A 626 -10.01 23.96 -13.43
C THR A 626 -8.57 23.91 -12.95
N GLU A 627 -8.31 23.32 -11.78
CA GLU A 627 -6.98 23.21 -11.14
C GLU A 627 -6.26 21.89 -11.49
N MET A 628 -6.95 21.00 -12.21
CA MET A 628 -6.39 19.73 -12.67
C MET A 628 -5.30 19.96 -13.73
N PRO A 629 -4.19 19.17 -13.69
CA PRO A 629 -3.12 19.25 -14.69
C PRO A 629 -3.61 19.00 -16.12
N VAL A 630 -2.98 19.65 -17.10
CA VAL A 630 -3.26 19.41 -18.52
C VAL A 630 -2.52 18.16 -18.98
N VAL A 631 -3.21 17.26 -19.65
CA VAL A 631 -2.66 15.98 -20.12
C VAL A 631 -2.81 15.86 -21.63
N VAL A 632 -1.79 15.35 -22.32
CA VAL A 632 -1.96 14.81 -23.67
C VAL A 632 -2.06 13.29 -23.59
N VAL A 633 -3.16 12.74 -24.08
CA VAL A 633 -3.36 11.29 -24.23
C VAL A 633 -3.06 10.93 -25.68
N SER A 634 -1.98 10.19 -25.89
CA SER A 634 -1.48 9.76 -27.19
C SER A 634 -1.74 8.27 -27.40
N VAL A 635 -2.50 7.92 -28.43
CA VAL A 635 -2.87 6.55 -28.78
C VAL A 635 -2.14 6.10 -30.05
N PHE A 636 -1.46 4.94 -29.99
CA PHE A 636 -0.69 4.38 -31.11
C PHE A 636 -1.28 3.03 -31.57
N ILE A 637 -1.75 3.00 -32.81
CA ILE A 637 -2.37 1.82 -33.45
C ILE A 637 -1.44 1.36 -34.57
N GLU A 638 -0.43 0.58 -34.20
CA GLU A 638 0.65 0.16 -35.10
C GLU A 638 0.45 -1.25 -35.68
N GLN A 639 -0.52 -2.02 -35.16
CA GLN A 639 -0.85 -3.36 -35.61
C GLN A 639 -2.34 -3.69 -35.55
N ASN A 640 -2.75 -4.72 -36.30
CA ASN A 640 -4.12 -5.22 -36.28
C ASN A 640 -4.47 -5.68 -34.86
N THR A 641 -5.32 -4.93 -34.19
CA THR A 641 -5.61 -5.11 -32.77
C THR A 641 -7.09 -5.50 -32.54
N PRO A 642 -7.38 -6.65 -31.92
CA PRO A 642 -8.73 -7.03 -31.51
C PRO A 642 -9.38 -6.02 -30.54
N PHE A 643 -10.70 -5.91 -30.53
CA PHE A 643 -11.45 -5.14 -29.51
C PHE A 643 -11.00 -3.67 -29.34
N LEU A 644 -10.49 -3.06 -30.42
CA LEU A 644 -9.99 -1.68 -30.40
C LEU A 644 -11.09 -0.67 -30.07
N GLU A 645 -12.34 -0.95 -30.42
CA GLU A 645 -13.48 -0.07 -30.11
C GLU A 645 -13.63 0.11 -28.60
N GLU A 646 -13.64 -0.98 -27.83
CA GLU A 646 -13.72 -0.93 -26.36
C GLU A 646 -12.49 -0.28 -25.76
N ALA A 647 -11.30 -0.49 -26.33
CA ALA A 647 -10.08 0.17 -25.86
C ALA A 647 -10.18 1.70 -25.98
N LEU A 648 -10.66 2.20 -27.13
CA LEU A 648 -10.86 3.62 -27.36
C LEU A 648 -11.98 4.21 -26.50
N GLU A 649 -13.10 3.50 -26.35
CA GLU A 649 -14.20 3.92 -25.47
C GLU A 649 -13.74 3.97 -24.00
N LYS A 650 -12.95 3.01 -23.50
CA LYS A 650 -12.36 3.07 -22.15
C LYS A 650 -11.43 4.27 -21.95
N LEU A 651 -10.65 4.66 -22.96
CA LEU A 651 -9.84 5.88 -22.91
C LEU A 651 -10.70 7.14 -22.91
N HIS A 652 -11.80 7.13 -23.64
CA HIS A 652 -12.82 8.17 -23.55
C HIS A 652 -13.46 8.19 -22.15
N ASP A 653 -13.71 7.05 -21.50
CA ASP A 653 -14.38 6.97 -20.20
C ASP A 653 -13.48 7.24 -18.98
N LEU A 654 -12.20 7.59 -19.19
CA LEU A 654 -11.30 7.98 -18.10
C LEU A 654 -11.92 9.09 -17.23
N ASP A 655 -11.90 8.87 -15.92
CA ASP A 655 -12.38 9.81 -14.89
C ASP A 655 -11.39 10.96 -14.72
N TYR A 656 -11.44 11.86 -15.69
CA TYR A 656 -10.61 13.06 -15.77
C TYR A 656 -11.34 14.14 -16.58
N PRO A 657 -11.24 15.43 -16.23
CA PRO A 657 -11.93 16.50 -16.94
C PRO A 657 -11.54 16.55 -18.43
N LYS A 658 -12.53 16.47 -19.33
CA LYS A 658 -12.29 16.41 -20.79
C LYS A 658 -11.63 17.69 -21.31
N GLU A 659 -11.96 18.83 -20.71
CA GLU A 659 -11.34 20.14 -20.96
C GLU A 659 -9.86 20.22 -20.58
N LYS A 660 -9.32 19.20 -19.90
CA LYS A 660 -7.90 19.08 -19.53
C LYS A 660 -7.15 18.02 -20.35
N ILE A 661 -7.83 17.32 -21.26
CA ILE A 661 -7.23 16.27 -22.08
C ILE A 661 -7.12 16.73 -23.54
N HIS A 662 -5.92 16.71 -24.09
CA HIS A 662 -5.71 16.79 -25.53
C HIS A 662 -5.50 15.39 -26.09
N PHE A 663 -6.27 15.00 -27.11
CA PHE A 663 -6.12 13.70 -27.75
C PHE A 663 -5.19 13.78 -28.96
N PHE A 664 -4.30 12.80 -29.06
CA PHE A 664 -3.46 12.55 -30.22
C PHE A 664 -3.61 11.07 -30.59
N ILE A 665 -4.01 10.75 -31.81
CA ILE A 665 -4.14 9.37 -32.27
C ILE A 665 -3.31 9.21 -33.54
N HIS A 666 -2.44 8.22 -33.54
CA HIS A 666 -1.76 7.74 -34.73
C HIS A 666 -2.25 6.33 -35.05
N SER A 667 -2.66 6.11 -36.29
CA SER A 667 -3.02 4.79 -36.79
C SER A 667 -2.25 4.49 -38.07
N ALA A 668 -1.39 3.49 -38.02
CA ALA A 668 -0.72 2.94 -39.21
C ALA A 668 -1.56 1.86 -39.91
N VAL A 669 -2.66 1.42 -39.28
CA VAL A 669 -3.43 0.25 -39.70
C VAL A 669 -4.67 0.63 -40.52
N LYS A 670 -4.69 0.23 -41.80
CA LYS A 670 -5.81 0.51 -42.72
C LYS A 670 -7.13 -0.11 -42.29
N TYR A 671 -7.10 -1.32 -41.74
CA TYR A 671 -8.31 -2.02 -41.28
C TYR A 671 -9.08 -1.19 -40.23
N HIS A 672 -8.35 -0.54 -39.32
CA HIS A 672 -8.90 0.25 -38.22
C HIS A 672 -9.27 1.69 -38.59
N ALA A 673 -8.89 2.17 -39.78
CA ALA A 673 -9.08 3.56 -40.18
C ALA A 673 -10.53 4.03 -40.03
N SER A 674 -11.51 3.23 -40.50
CA SER A 674 -12.93 3.61 -40.41
C SER A 674 -13.44 3.70 -38.97
N LEU A 675 -12.98 2.82 -38.08
CA LEU A 675 -13.34 2.81 -36.66
C LEU A 675 -12.78 4.07 -35.97
N VAL A 676 -11.50 4.34 -36.19
CA VAL A 676 -10.79 5.48 -35.58
C VAL A 676 -11.37 6.80 -36.06
N THR A 677 -11.71 6.93 -37.35
CA THR A 677 -12.38 8.13 -37.88
C THR A 677 -13.76 8.32 -37.24
N ARG A 678 -14.57 7.26 -37.13
CA ARG A 678 -15.88 7.36 -36.44
C ARG A 678 -15.75 7.77 -34.97
N PHE A 679 -14.75 7.23 -34.27
CA PHE A 679 -14.46 7.60 -32.89
C PHE A 679 -14.07 9.10 -32.78
N ALA A 680 -13.20 9.58 -33.67
CA ALA A 680 -12.82 10.98 -33.73
C ALA A 680 -14.02 11.89 -34.02
N GLU A 681 -14.84 11.57 -35.03
CA GLU A 681 -16.04 12.34 -35.39
C GLU A 681 -17.09 12.38 -34.27
N LYS A 682 -17.15 11.31 -33.45
CA LYS A 682 -18.07 11.21 -32.31
C LYS A 682 -17.66 12.11 -31.15
N TYR A 683 -16.37 12.21 -30.85
CA TYR A 683 -15.88 12.80 -29.60
C TYR A 683 -14.96 14.02 -29.74
N ASP A 684 -14.52 14.40 -30.95
CA ASP A 684 -13.56 15.50 -31.14
C ASP A 684 -13.95 16.81 -30.44
N ARG A 685 -15.25 17.13 -30.40
CA ARG A 685 -15.80 18.37 -29.85
C ARG A 685 -15.76 18.44 -28.32
N GLU A 686 -15.58 17.32 -27.64
CA GLU A 686 -15.51 17.27 -26.18
C GLU A 686 -14.13 17.65 -25.63
N TYR A 687 -13.11 17.62 -26.49
CA TYR A 687 -11.72 17.87 -26.13
C TYR A 687 -11.23 19.22 -26.67
N PRO A 688 -10.36 19.96 -25.95
CA PRO A 688 -9.76 21.20 -26.44
C PRO A 688 -8.95 21.04 -27.73
N SER A 689 -8.38 19.85 -27.97
CA SER A 689 -7.88 19.48 -29.28
C SER A 689 -7.86 17.98 -29.48
N PHE A 690 -8.14 17.58 -30.71
CA PHE A 690 -8.08 16.21 -31.18
C PHE A 690 -7.24 16.16 -32.46
N LYS A 691 -6.08 15.48 -32.42
CA LYS A 691 -5.21 15.31 -33.59
C LYS A 691 -5.21 13.85 -34.03
N LEU A 692 -5.62 13.59 -35.26
CA LEU A 692 -5.61 12.26 -35.87
C LEU A 692 -4.60 12.24 -37.02
N ILE A 693 -3.71 11.24 -37.02
CA ILE A 693 -2.84 10.89 -38.14
C ILE A 693 -3.30 9.52 -38.65
N THR A 694 -3.63 9.44 -39.93
CA THR A 694 -4.22 8.25 -40.55
C THR A 694 -3.17 7.45 -41.32
N PRO A 695 -3.47 6.20 -41.72
CA PRO A 695 -2.53 5.39 -42.49
C PRO A 695 -2.11 6.02 -43.83
N ASP A 696 -2.93 6.93 -44.38
CA ASP A 696 -2.68 7.60 -45.66
C ASP A 696 -1.59 8.68 -45.56
N ASP A 697 -1.27 9.15 -44.34
CA ASP A 697 -0.21 10.14 -44.10
C ASP A 697 1.20 9.54 -44.24
N GLY A 698 1.34 8.21 -44.23
CA GLY A 698 2.62 7.50 -44.38
C GLY A 698 3.65 7.82 -43.28
N THR A 699 3.17 8.25 -42.10
CA THR A 699 4.03 8.53 -40.95
C THR A 699 4.45 7.21 -40.30
N SER A 700 5.74 7.04 -40.04
CA SER A 700 6.27 5.89 -39.30
C SER A 700 6.02 6.04 -37.80
N GLU A 701 5.95 4.92 -37.08
CA GLU A 701 5.76 4.89 -35.63
C GLU A 701 6.73 5.81 -34.87
N TRP A 702 8.04 5.70 -35.13
CA TRP A 702 9.05 6.53 -34.45
C TRP A 702 8.78 8.03 -34.59
N LYS A 703 8.37 8.44 -35.79
CA LYS A 703 8.09 9.85 -36.11
C LYS A 703 6.77 10.28 -35.49
N ALA A 704 5.77 9.40 -35.47
CA ALA A 704 4.50 9.66 -34.80
C ALA A 704 4.67 9.85 -33.29
N ARG A 705 5.47 8.99 -32.63
CA ARG A 705 5.77 9.10 -31.20
C ARG A 705 6.52 10.40 -30.89
N ASP A 706 7.55 10.76 -31.67
CA ASP A 706 8.25 12.06 -31.51
C ASP A 706 7.31 13.27 -31.75
N LEU A 707 6.47 13.22 -32.79
CA LEU A 707 5.48 14.28 -33.07
C LEU A 707 4.47 14.45 -31.93
N SER A 708 4.13 13.37 -31.23
CA SER A 708 3.22 13.41 -30.09
C SER A 708 3.85 14.07 -28.85
N LEU A 709 5.17 13.88 -28.63
CA LEU A 709 5.91 14.59 -27.58
C LEU A 709 5.94 16.10 -27.87
N ASP A 710 6.21 16.46 -29.12
CA ASP A 710 6.21 17.86 -29.57
C ASP A 710 4.81 18.47 -29.51
N HIS A 711 3.77 17.68 -29.77
CA HIS A 711 2.38 18.10 -29.57
C HIS A 711 2.11 18.43 -28.10
N CYS A 712 2.60 17.60 -27.17
CA CYS A 712 2.47 17.86 -25.74
C CYS A 712 3.10 19.21 -25.34
N LEU A 713 4.33 19.46 -25.80
CA LEU A 713 5.02 20.73 -25.57
C LEU A 713 4.26 21.92 -26.18
N ALA A 714 3.75 21.78 -27.40
CA ALA A 714 2.97 22.83 -28.08
C ALA A 714 1.65 23.15 -27.35
N LYS A 715 1.02 22.15 -26.71
CA LYS A 715 -0.20 22.32 -25.90
C LYS A 715 0.07 22.74 -24.46
N LYS A 716 1.34 22.98 -24.09
CA LYS A 716 1.74 23.32 -22.71
C LYS A 716 1.22 22.30 -21.69
N CYS A 717 1.23 21.02 -22.05
CA CYS A 717 0.82 19.93 -21.17
C CYS A 717 1.70 19.87 -19.92
N ASP A 718 1.13 19.39 -18.82
CA ASP A 718 1.85 19.02 -17.60
C ASP A 718 2.29 17.56 -17.62
N PHE A 719 1.48 16.70 -18.24
CA PHE A 719 1.78 15.27 -18.40
C PHE A 719 1.49 14.77 -19.82
N TYR A 720 2.28 13.79 -20.25
CA TYR A 720 2.16 13.05 -21.49
C TYR A 720 1.81 11.60 -21.17
N PHE A 721 0.64 11.12 -21.59
CA PHE A 721 0.21 9.73 -21.39
C PHE A 721 0.22 9.00 -22.74
N SER A 722 1.16 8.07 -22.90
CA SER A 722 1.27 7.22 -24.08
C SER A 722 0.51 5.92 -23.86
N VAL A 723 -0.31 5.50 -24.81
CA VAL A 723 -1.05 4.24 -24.77
C VAL A 723 -1.02 3.59 -26.15
N ASP A 724 -0.59 2.35 -26.23
CA ASP A 724 -0.67 1.55 -27.44
C ASP A 724 -2.01 0.84 -27.51
N SER A 725 -2.48 0.55 -28.72
CA SER A 725 -3.74 -0.15 -28.98
C SER A 725 -3.93 -1.47 -28.21
N VAL A 726 -2.84 -2.19 -27.88
CA VAL A 726 -2.91 -3.45 -27.11
C VAL A 726 -3.05 -3.27 -25.60
N ALA A 727 -2.91 -2.04 -25.09
CA ALA A 727 -3.03 -1.71 -23.68
C ALA A 727 -4.46 -1.30 -23.34
N HIS A 728 -5.23 -2.22 -22.79
CA HIS A 728 -6.60 -1.96 -22.35
C HIS A 728 -6.59 -1.39 -20.92
N ILE A 729 -6.95 -0.12 -20.79
CA ILE A 729 -7.04 0.58 -19.51
C ILE A 729 -8.43 0.37 -18.91
N ASP A 730 -8.59 -0.65 -18.05
CA ASP A 730 -9.90 -1.00 -17.49
C ASP A 730 -10.30 -0.12 -16.32
N ASN A 731 -9.33 0.44 -15.58
CA ASN A 731 -9.61 1.30 -14.44
C ASN A 731 -9.78 2.75 -14.90
N PRO A 732 -10.98 3.35 -14.77
CA PRO A 732 -11.23 4.71 -15.25
C PRO A 732 -10.40 5.77 -14.51
N HIS A 733 -9.93 5.48 -13.29
CA HIS A 733 -9.12 6.40 -12.49
C HIS A 733 -7.62 6.33 -12.79
N THR A 734 -7.18 5.53 -13.76
CA THR A 734 -5.76 5.27 -14.06
C THR A 734 -4.94 6.56 -14.19
N LEU A 735 -5.40 7.51 -15.01
CA LEU A 735 -4.66 8.74 -15.26
C LEU A 735 -4.44 9.54 -13.97
N ARG A 736 -5.49 9.69 -13.17
CA ARG A 736 -5.44 10.39 -11.88
C ARG A 736 -4.44 9.71 -10.94
N LEU A 737 -4.54 8.40 -10.77
CA LEU A 737 -3.70 7.62 -9.86
C LEU A 737 -2.22 7.64 -10.24
N LEU A 738 -1.89 7.68 -11.54
CA LEU A 738 -0.52 7.81 -12.01
C LEU A 738 0.03 9.22 -11.76
N ILE A 739 -0.78 10.27 -11.94
CA ILE A 739 -0.39 11.66 -11.65
C ILE A 739 -0.17 11.85 -10.14
N GLU A 740 -1.05 11.31 -9.30
CA GLU A 740 -0.96 11.39 -7.83
C GLU A 740 0.34 10.78 -7.29
N GLN A 741 0.97 9.84 -8.02
CA GLN A 741 2.26 9.27 -7.66
C GLN A 741 3.44 10.22 -7.88
N ASN A 742 3.27 11.32 -8.62
CA ASN A 742 4.27 12.36 -8.81
C ASN A 742 5.66 11.82 -9.20
N ARG A 743 5.70 10.98 -10.24
CA ARG A 743 6.94 10.42 -10.79
C ARG A 743 7.27 11.06 -12.12
N THR A 744 8.57 11.09 -12.44
CA THR A 744 9.05 11.59 -13.74
C THR A 744 8.52 10.73 -14.89
N VAL A 745 8.60 9.41 -14.74
CA VAL A 745 8.05 8.42 -15.69
C VAL A 745 7.44 7.27 -14.89
N VAL A 746 6.18 6.94 -15.16
CA VAL A 746 5.49 5.82 -14.50
C VAL A 746 4.50 5.11 -15.42
N ALA A 747 4.55 3.78 -15.44
CA ALA A 747 3.63 2.91 -16.15
C ALA A 747 2.62 2.28 -15.19
N PRO A 748 1.33 2.18 -15.56
CA PRO A 748 0.44 1.20 -14.93
C PRO A 748 0.91 -0.21 -15.31
N MET A 749 0.95 -1.14 -14.35
CA MET A 749 1.26 -2.53 -14.67
C MET A 749 0.08 -3.15 -15.43
N LEU A 750 0.34 -3.62 -16.64
CA LEU A 750 -0.62 -4.34 -17.48
C LEU A 750 -0.05 -5.73 -17.77
N VAL A 751 -0.87 -6.76 -17.59
CA VAL A 751 -0.49 -8.16 -17.75
C VAL A 751 -1.45 -8.83 -18.73
N ARG A 752 -0.93 -9.72 -19.59
CA ARG A 752 -1.79 -10.57 -20.44
C ARG A 752 -2.57 -11.56 -19.55
N PRO A 753 -3.92 -11.60 -19.59
CA PRO A 753 -4.71 -12.45 -18.71
C PRO A 753 -4.28 -13.92 -18.76
N GLY A 754 -4.07 -14.54 -17.59
CA GLY A 754 -3.65 -15.94 -17.46
C GLY A 754 -2.22 -16.24 -17.94
N LYS A 755 -1.39 -15.23 -18.21
CA LYS A 755 0.02 -15.34 -18.62
C LYS A 755 0.90 -14.48 -17.72
N ALA A 756 2.22 -14.66 -17.86
CA ALA A 756 3.22 -13.85 -17.15
C ALA A 756 3.71 -12.63 -17.94
N TRP A 757 3.35 -12.50 -19.21
CA TRP A 757 3.80 -11.40 -20.06
C TRP A 757 3.15 -10.08 -19.62
N SER A 758 3.98 -9.09 -19.32
CA SER A 758 3.56 -7.76 -18.87
C SER A 758 4.25 -6.65 -19.65
N ASN A 759 3.84 -5.41 -19.40
CA ASN A 759 4.36 -4.21 -20.06
C ASN A 759 5.65 -3.62 -19.43
N PHE A 760 6.43 -4.45 -18.74
CA PHE A 760 7.72 -4.04 -18.15
C PHE A 760 8.71 -5.20 -18.09
N TRP A 761 9.99 -4.89 -18.02
CA TRP A 761 11.04 -5.88 -17.74
C TRP A 761 11.70 -5.56 -16.41
N GLY A 762 11.90 -6.56 -15.55
CA GLY A 762 12.56 -6.37 -14.27
C GLY A 762 14.08 -6.32 -14.34
N SER A 763 14.69 -6.83 -15.42
CA SER A 763 16.14 -6.83 -15.62
C SER A 763 16.51 -6.77 -17.11
N LEU A 764 17.81 -6.59 -17.40
CA LEU A 764 18.37 -6.61 -18.75
C LEU A 764 19.54 -7.59 -18.86
N THR A 765 19.72 -8.17 -20.04
CA THR A 765 20.97 -8.85 -20.40
C THR A 765 22.09 -7.83 -20.59
N LYS A 766 23.34 -8.30 -20.70
CA LYS A 766 24.50 -7.43 -20.97
C LYS A 766 24.36 -6.63 -22.27
N ASP A 767 23.60 -7.16 -23.24
CA ASP A 767 23.34 -6.55 -24.54
C ASP A 767 22.11 -5.63 -24.54
N GLY A 768 21.43 -5.47 -23.38
CA GLY A 768 20.28 -4.58 -23.23
C GLY A 768 18.93 -5.18 -23.63
N PHE A 769 18.85 -6.50 -23.78
CA PHE A 769 17.60 -7.21 -24.08
C PHE A 769 16.92 -7.73 -22.80
N TYR A 770 15.72 -8.31 -22.96
CA TYR A 770 14.93 -8.86 -21.86
C TYR A 770 15.73 -9.84 -20.98
N ALA A 771 15.69 -9.58 -19.67
CA ALA A 771 16.01 -10.58 -18.66
C ALA A 771 14.95 -10.55 -17.55
N ARG A 772 14.64 -11.71 -16.99
CA ARG A 772 13.73 -11.83 -15.86
C ARG A 772 14.47 -11.47 -14.56
N SER A 773 13.91 -10.56 -13.76
CA SER A 773 14.38 -10.33 -12.39
C SER A 773 13.82 -11.38 -11.43
N ASN A 774 14.45 -11.53 -10.27
CA ASN A 774 14.06 -12.52 -9.27
C ASN A 774 12.64 -12.29 -8.72
N ASP A 775 12.19 -11.03 -8.67
CA ASP A 775 10.89 -10.60 -8.15
C ASP A 775 9.82 -10.40 -9.23
N TYR A 776 10.13 -10.66 -10.51
CA TYR A 776 9.22 -10.38 -11.63
C TYR A 776 7.89 -11.11 -11.47
N MET A 777 7.92 -12.39 -11.10
CA MET A 777 6.70 -13.19 -10.93
C MET A 777 5.87 -12.70 -9.74
N ASP A 778 6.52 -12.37 -8.62
CA ASP A 778 5.85 -11.84 -7.43
C ASP A 778 5.12 -10.51 -7.74
N ILE A 779 5.73 -9.66 -8.57
CA ILE A 779 5.14 -8.38 -9.00
C ILE A 779 3.97 -8.63 -9.96
N VAL A 780 4.16 -9.47 -10.98
CA VAL A 780 3.13 -9.77 -12.01
C VAL A 780 1.92 -10.50 -11.42
N HIS A 781 2.13 -11.41 -10.46
CA HIS A 781 1.06 -12.11 -9.76
C HIS A 781 0.47 -11.32 -8.58
N ASN A 782 0.87 -10.06 -8.41
CA ASN A 782 0.38 -9.19 -7.33
C ASN A 782 0.67 -9.72 -5.91
N GLU A 783 1.64 -10.63 -5.74
CA GLU A 783 2.12 -11.08 -4.43
C GLU A 783 2.86 -9.94 -3.72
N LYS A 784 3.59 -9.13 -4.51
CA LYS A 784 4.20 -7.87 -4.06
C LYS A 784 3.57 -6.70 -4.80
N ARG A 785 2.78 -5.89 -4.10
CA ARG A 785 2.20 -4.65 -4.64
C ARG A 785 2.99 -3.42 -4.22
N GLY A 786 3.23 -2.51 -5.16
CA GLY A 786 4.06 -1.33 -4.94
C GLY A 786 4.33 -0.52 -6.20
N LEU A 787 5.40 0.26 -6.10
CA LEU A 787 5.94 1.09 -7.17
C LEU A 787 7.39 0.68 -7.37
N TRP A 788 7.71 0.17 -8.55
CA TRP A 788 8.96 -0.53 -8.81
C TRP A 788 9.78 0.23 -9.83
N ASN A 789 11.01 0.60 -9.49
CA ASN A 789 11.97 1.13 -10.46
C ASN A 789 12.47 -0.02 -11.33
N VAL A 790 12.21 0.06 -12.63
CA VAL A 790 12.45 -1.01 -13.61
C VAL A 790 13.23 -0.48 -14.81
N PRO A 791 14.08 -1.29 -15.44
CA PRO A 791 14.90 -0.84 -16.56
C PRO A 791 14.14 -0.64 -17.88
N PHE A 792 12.92 -1.15 -18.02
CA PHE A 792 12.15 -1.07 -19.26
C PHE A 792 10.64 -1.07 -18.97
N ILE A 793 9.90 -0.22 -19.67
CA ILE A 793 8.45 -0.12 -19.68
C ILE A 793 7.99 0.05 -21.14
N ASN A 794 6.80 -0.42 -21.48
CA ASN A 794 6.20 -0.22 -22.80
C ASN A 794 4.67 -0.16 -22.73
N ASN A 795 4.02 -0.01 -23.88
CA ASN A 795 2.57 -0.03 -24.13
C ASN A 795 1.69 1.00 -23.41
N ALA A 796 1.95 1.35 -22.14
CA ALA A 796 1.23 2.40 -21.44
C ALA A 796 2.15 3.07 -20.41
N TYR A 797 2.32 4.38 -20.49
CA TYR A 797 3.15 5.12 -19.53
C TYR A 797 2.86 6.63 -19.52
N LEU A 798 2.96 7.21 -18.33
CA LEU A 798 2.82 8.63 -18.05
C LEU A 798 4.21 9.25 -17.86
N VAL A 799 4.47 10.36 -18.54
CA VAL A 799 5.70 11.15 -18.46
C VAL A 799 5.37 12.56 -18.00
N ASN A 800 6.09 13.05 -17.00
CA ASN A 800 6.01 14.43 -16.56
C ASN A 800 6.65 15.35 -17.63
N ALA A 801 5.90 16.34 -18.12
CA ALA A 801 6.34 17.20 -19.22
C ALA A 801 7.56 18.07 -18.87
N THR A 802 7.89 18.23 -17.58
CA THR A 802 9.15 18.89 -17.18
C THR A 802 10.38 18.18 -17.76
N LEU A 803 10.35 16.85 -17.85
CA LEU A 803 11.39 16.06 -18.49
C LEU A 803 11.52 16.40 -19.99
N LEU A 804 10.38 16.48 -20.68
CA LEU A 804 10.31 16.77 -22.11
C LEU A 804 10.79 18.18 -22.46
N ARG A 805 10.70 19.12 -21.51
CA ARG A 805 11.20 20.50 -21.65
C ARG A 805 12.71 20.61 -21.38
N LYS A 806 13.27 19.69 -20.58
CA LYS A 806 14.69 19.70 -20.19
C LYS A 806 15.60 19.21 -21.32
N TYR A 807 15.13 18.27 -22.13
CA TYR A 807 15.93 17.59 -23.16
C TYR A 807 15.32 17.73 -24.55
N ASP A 808 16.17 17.90 -25.56
CA ASP A 808 15.74 17.92 -26.96
C ASP A 808 15.47 16.51 -27.51
N ARG A 809 14.99 16.41 -28.77
CA ARG A 809 14.65 15.12 -29.41
C ARG A 809 15.87 14.26 -29.75
N THR A 810 17.06 14.85 -29.84
CA THR A 810 18.29 14.06 -30.05
C THR A 810 18.69 13.31 -28.78
N GLN A 811 18.39 13.90 -27.62
CA GLN A 811 18.64 13.32 -26.30
C GLN A 811 17.49 12.42 -25.85
N LEU A 812 16.25 12.83 -26.07
CA LEU A 812 15.04 12.14 -25.61
C LEU A 812 13.97 12.08 -26.71
N GLY A 813 13.88 10.93 -27.36
CA GLY A 813 13.01 10.66 -28.51
C GLY A 813 13.02 9.18 -28.87
N PHE A 814 12.32 8.81 -29.94
CA PHE A 814 12.09 7.41 -30.33
C PHE A 814 12.93 6.95 -31.53
N ASP A 815 13.59 7.87 -32.23
CA ASP A 815 14.36 7.57 -33.44
C ASP A 815 15.72 6.89 -33.13
N LYS A 816 15.87 5.62 -33.51
CA LYS A 816 17.16 4.95 -33.62
C LYS A 816 17.07 3.83 -34.67
N PRO A 817 17.95 3.81 -35.69
CA PRO A 817 17.91 2.77 -36.72
C PRO A 817 18.06 1.37 -36.12
N ASN A 818 17.20 0.43 -36.57
CA ASN A 818 17.24 -1.00 -36.23
C ASN A 818 17.04 -1.34 -34.73
N VAL A 819 16.47 -0.43 -33.95
CA VAL A 819 16.07 -0.69 -32.56
C VAL A 819 14.60 -0.34 -32.41
N ASP A 820 13.89 -1.16 -31.64
CA ASP A 820 12.50 -0.90 -31.26
C ASP A 820 12.34 0.49 -30.61
N ALA A 821 11.18 1.14 -30.86
CA ALA A 821 10.93 2.51 -30.43
C ALA A 821 10.94 2.64 -28.89
N ASP A 822 10.29 1.71 -28.19
CA ASP A 822 10.22 1.70 -26.73
C ASP A 822 11.59 1.35 -26.11
N MET A 823 12.33 0.42 -26.71
CA MET A 823 13.72 0.12 -26.30
C MET A 823 14.61 1.35 -26.43
N THR A 824 14.45 2.13 -27.50
CA THR A 824 15.20 3.37 -27.74
C THR A 824 14.86 4.41 -26.67
N PHE A 825 13.57 4.64 -26.42
CA PHE A 825 13.10 5.58 -25.41
C PHE A 825 13.60 5.21 -24.01
N CYS A 826 13.42 3.96 -23.58
CA CYS A 826 13.88 3.47 -22.28
C CYS A 826 15.40 3.55 -22.15
N THR A 827 16.16 3.26 -23.22
CA THR A 827 17.62 3.37 -23.19
C THR A 827 18.08 4.80 -22.98
N ARG A 828 17.48 5.76 -23.68
CA ARG A 828 17.77 7.19 -23.51
C ARG A 828 17.43 7.69 -22.11
N LEU A 829 16.31 7.24 -21.52
CA LEU A 829 15.97 7.55 -20.13
C LEU A 829 17.04 7.04 -19.15
N ARG A 830 17.51 5.80 -19.31
CA ARG A 830 18.60 5.25 -18.48
C ARG A 830 19.91 6.01 -18.67
N ASP A 831 20.24 6.40 -19.90
CA ASP A 831 21.44 7.19 -20.19
C ASP A 831 21.38 8.58 -19.54
N LEU A 832 20.18 9.14 -19.35
CA LEU A 832 19.95 10.40 -18.66
C LEU A 832 19.75 10.25 -17.13
N ASP A 833 19.92 9.04 -16.59
CA ASP A 833 19.71 8.72 -15.16
C ASP A 833 18.28 9.01 -14.67
N VAL A 834 17.30 8.89 -15.57
CA VAL A 834 15.88 9.04 -15.28
C VAL A 834 15.29 7.68 -14.93
N PHE A 835 14.66 7.58 -13.76
CA PHE A 835 14.02 6.34 -13.33
C PHE A 835 12.68 6.13 -14.05
N MET A 836 12.43 4.87 -14.40
CA MET A 836 11.16 4.42 -14.94
C MET A 836 10.49 3.56 -13.88
N PHE A 837 9.27 3.91 -13.50
CA PHE A 837 8.52 3.16 -12.51
C PHE A 837 7.41 2.35 -13.17
N VAL A 838 7.09 1.19 -12.60
CA VAL A 838 5.85 0.46 -12.86
C VAL A 838 5.05 0.35 -11.57
N SER A 839 3.75 0.64 -11.63
CA SER A 839 2.83 0.63 -10.50
C SER A 839 1.87 -0.55 -10.62
N ASN A 840 1.89 -1.45 -9.64
CA ASN A 840 0.90 -2.53 -9.47
C ASN A 840 0.16 -2.41 -8.13
N ARG A 841 0.13 -1.20 -7.54
CA ARG A 841 -0.59 -0.92 -6.28
C ARG A 841 -2.06 -1.32 -6.35
N ILE A 842 -2.65 -1.14 -7.52
CA ILE A 842 -3.99 -1.56 -7.86
C ILE A 842 -3.98 -2.16 -9.27
N ASP A 843 -5.09 -2.79 -9.65
CA ASP A 843 -5.28 -3.28 -11.00
C ASP A 843 -5.73 -2.12 -11.90
N PHE A 844 -4.92 -1.84 -12.94
CA PHE A 844 -5.14 -0.75 -13.88
C PHE A 844 -5.80 -1.20 -15.18
N GLY A 845 -5.53 -2.43 -15.59
CA GLY A 845 -6.01 -3.00 -16.83
C GLY A 845 -5.23 -4.25 -17.24
N HIS A 846 -5.26 -4.56 -18.52
CA HIS A 846 -4.62 -5.75 -19.07
C HIS A 846 -4.04 -5.52 -20.47
N LEU A 847 -3.30 -6.49 -20.95
CA LEU A 847 -2.78 -6.53 -22.32
C LEU A 847 -3.55 -7.56 -23.15
N ILE A 848 -3.92 -7.18 -24.37
CA ILE A 848 -4.48 -8.11 -25.34
C ILE A 848 -3.40 -8.73 -26.22
N ASN A 849 -3.68 -9.93 -26.72
CA ASN A 849 -2.85 -10.65 -27.67
C ASN A 849 -3.29 -10.35 -29.10
N ALA A 850 -2.49 -9.57 -29.84
CA ALA A 850 -2.77 -9.22 -31.23
C ALA A 850 -2.06 -10.14 -32.25
N ASP A 851 -1.19 -11.05 -31.80
CA ASP A 851 -0.22 -11.76 -32.66
C ASP A 851 -0.88 -12.56 -33.79
N ASN A 852 -2.08 -13.12 -33.54
CA ASN A 852 -2.81 -13.99 -34.48
C ASN A 852 -4.16 -13.38 -34.96
N PHE A 853 -4.33 -12.06 -34.88
CA PHE A 853 -5.60 -11.43 -35.26
C PHE A 853 -5.78 -11.34 -36.78
N ASP A 854 -6.59 -12.24 -37.34
CA ASP A 854 -6.85 -12.37 -38.77
C ASP A 854 -8.00 -11.46 -39.24
N THR A 855 -7.65 -10.27 -39.73
CA THR A 855 -8.59 -9.26 -40.22
C THR A 855 -9.18 -9.57 -41.60
N THR A 856 -8.79 -10.68 -42.24
CA THR A 856 -9.39 -11.11 -43.52
C THR A 856 -10.75 -11.80 -43.34
N ARG A 857 -11.08 -12.20 -42.11
CA ARG A 857 -12.34 -12.86 -41.77
C ARG A 857 -13.47 -11.87 -41.59
N THR A 858 -14.69 -12.33 -41.84
CA THR A 858 -15.92 -11.66 -41.40
C THR A 858 -16.04 -11.76 -39.88
N GLU A 859 -16.26 -10.64 -39.20
CA GLU A 859 -16.34 -10.58 -37.72
C GLU A 859 -15.14 -11.22 -37.01
N PRO A 860 -13.90 -10.75 -37.24
CA PRO A 860 -12.69 -11.44 -36.80
C PRO A 860 -12.60 -11.60 -35.27
N GLU A 861 -13.22 -10.73 -34.48
CA GLU A 861 -13.28 -10.85 -33.03
C GLU A 861 -14.07 -12.08 -32.54
N MET A 862 -15.00 -12.63 -33.34
CA MET A 862 -15.70 -13.88 -33.01
C MET A 862 -14.74 -15.07 -32.85
N TYR A 863 -13.53 -14.98 -33.41
CA TYR A 863 -12.50 -16.03 -33.34
C TYR A 863 -11.55 -15.85 -32.14
N GLN A 864 -11.72 -14.81 -31.32
CA GLN A 864 -10.78 -14.44 -30.25
C GLN A 864 -11.01 -15.13 -28.89
N ILE A 865 -11.93 -16.10 -28.81
CA ILE A 865 -12.25 -16.83 -27.57
C ILE A 865 -11.03 -17.56 -26.94
N PHE A 866 -9.99 -17.85 -27.72
CA PHE A 866 -8.77 -18.51 -27.24
C PHE A 866 -7.66 -17.54 -26.84
N ASP A 867 -7.45 -16.51 -27.65
CA ASP A 867 -6.33 -15.58 -27.49
C ASP A 867 -6.65 -14.45 -26.50
N ASN A 868 -7.91 -14.00 -26.48
CA ASN A 868 -8.40 -12.86 -25.69
C ASN A 868 -9.76 -13.20 -25.06
N GLU A 869 -9.77 -14.28 -24.28
CA GLU A 869 -11.00 -14.87 -23.73
C GLU A 869 -11.81 -13.88 -22.86
N MET A 870 -11.13 -13.03 -22.09
CA MET A 870 -11.77 -12.03 -21.21
C MET A 870 -12.50 -10.93 -22.01
N ASP A 871 -11.87 -10.35 -23.03
CA ASP A 871 -12.50 -9.35 -23.89
C ASP A 871 -13.61 -9.96 -24.74
N TRP A 872 -13.41 -11.20 -25.20
CA TRP A 872 -14.43 -11.97 -25.91
C TRP A 872 -15.66 -12.19 -25.02
N GLU A 873 -15.48 -12.57 -23.76
CA GLU A 873 -16.56 -12.69 -22.78
C GLU A 873 -17.33 -11.39 -22.60
N ASN A 874 -16.63 -10.28 -22.37
CA ASN A 874 -17.23 -8.97 -22.16
C ASN A 874 -18.08 -8.50 -23.34
N ARG A 875 -17.67 -8.80 -24.59
CA ARG A 875 -18.43 -8.45 -25.80
C ARG A 875 -19.59 -9.41 -26.07
N TYR A 876 -19.36 -10.72 -25.91
CA TYR A 876 -20.21 -11.74 -26.52
C TYR A 876 -21.04 -12.58 -25.56
N ILE A 877 -20.73 -12.59 -24.26
CA ILE A 877 -21.55 -13.29 -23.26
C ILE A 877 -22.63 -12.35 -22.75
N HIS A 878 -23.81 -12.90 -22.45
CA HIS A 878 -24.92 -12.13 -21.91
C HIS A 878 -24.57 -11.60 -20.51
N VAL A 879 -24.89 -10.33 -20.22
CA VAL A 879 -24.58 -9.70 -18.92
C VAL A 879 -25.15 -10.49 -17.72
N ASP A 880 -26.38 -10.99 -17.84
CA ASP A 880 -27.03 -11.82 -16.81
C ASP A 880 -26.58 -13.31 -16.79
N TYR A 881 -25.56 -13.71 -17.57
CA TYR A 881 -25.09 -15.11 -17.57
C TYR A 881 -24.64 -15.60 -16.18
N PRO A 882 -23.87 -14.82 -15.37
CA PRO A 882 -23.51 -15.22 -14.01
C PRO A 882 -24.72 -15.46 -13.09
N GLU A 883 -25.81 -14.71 -13.29
CA GLU A 883 -27.05 -14.86 -12.50
C GLU A 883 -27.72 -16.23 -12.70
N ASN A 884 -27.36 -16.97 -13.76
CA ASN A 884 -27.81 -18.35 -13.92
C ASN A 884 -27.27 -19.27 -12.83
N PHE A 885 -26.21 -18.91 -12.10
CA PHE A 885 -25.63 -19.73 -11.03
C PHE A 885 -26.01 -19.25 -9.62
N ASN A 886 -26.88 -18.25 -9.52
CA ASN A 886 -27.39 -17.76 -8.25
C ASN A 886 -28.29 -18.82 -7.57
N PRO A 887 -27.95 -19.30 -6.36
CA PRO A 887 -28.71 -20.37 -5.68
C PRO A 887 -30.12 -19.93 -5.26
N ASP A 888 -30.37 -18.63 -5.10
CA ASP A 888 -31.67 -18.08 -4.69
C ASP A 888 -32.63 -17.89 -5.88
N LYS A 889 -32.12 -17.99 -7.12
CA LYS A 889 -32.89 -17.81 -8.35
C LYS A 889 -33.34 -19.16 -8.89
N LYS A 890 -34.67 -19.35 -8.98
CA LYS A 890 -35.22 -20.55 -9.62
C LYS A 890 -35.02 -20.49 -11.13
N ASP A 891 -34.53 -21.59 -11.69
CA ASP A 891 -34.34 -21.73 -13.14
C ASP A 891 -35.68 -21.66 -13.88
N LEU A 892 -35.67 -20.96 -15.02
CA LEU A 892 -36.84 -20.88 -15.88
C LEU A 892 -36.99 -22.19 -16.64
N GLN A 893 -38.13 -22.84 -16.43
CA GLN A 893 -38.47 -24.13 -17.02
C GLN A 893 -39.83 -24.01 -17.73
N PRO A 894 -39.87 -23.46 -18.96
CA PRO A 894 -41.14 -23.21 -19.66
C PRO A 894 -41.92 -24.50 -19.99
N CYS A 895 -41.24 -25.63 -20.18
CA CYS A 895 -41.84 -26.95 -20.34
C CYS A 895 -41.10 -27.97 -19.44
N PRO A 896 -41.72 -29.11 -19.07
CA PRO A 896 -41.04 -30.15 -18.29
C PRO A 896 -39.70 -30.55 -18.92
N ASP A 897 -38.63 -30.50 -18.13
CA ASP A 897 -37.23 -30.77 -18.55
C ASP A 897 -36.71 -29.94 -19.73
N VAL A 898 -37.33 -28.79 -19.99
CA VAL A 898 -36.87 -27.77 -20.95
C VAL A 898 -36.50 -26.53 -20.15
N TYR A 899 -35.20 -26.22 -20.10
CA TYR A 899 -34.66 -25.09 -19.34
C TYR A 899 -34.28 -23.93 -20.24
N TRP A 900 -34.35 -22.71 -19.72
CA TRP A 900 -34.17 -21.50 -20.50
C TRP A 900 -33.28 -20.47 -19.80
N PHE A 901 -32.15 -20.13 -20.43
CA PHE A 901 -31.10 -19.31 -19.84
C PHE A 901 -30.64 -18.16 -20.76
N PRO A 902 -30.41 -16.94 -20.26
CA PRO A 902 -29.59 -15.96 -20.97
C PRO A 902 -28.16 -16.48 -21.11
N ILE A 903 -27.56 -16.45 -22.32
CA ILE A 903 -26.20 -16.95 -22.52
C ILE A 903 -25.30 -16.04 -23.37
N VAL A 904 -25.81 -15.48 -24.47
CA VAL A 904 -25.00 -14.65 -25.39
C VAL A 904 -25.59 -13.27 -25.56
N SER A 905 -24.74 -12.29 -25.86
CA SER A 905 -25.13 -10.90 -26.03
C SER A 905 -25.84 -10.67 -27.39
N PRO A 906 -26.57 -9.55 -27.54
CA PRO A 906 -27.07 -9.10 -28.84
C PRO A 906 -25.96 -8.91 -29.89
N ALA A 907 -24.74 -8.52 -29.47
CA ALA A 907 -23.60 -8.34 -30.37
C ALA A 907 -23.14 -9.68 -30.95
N PHE A 908 -23.09 -10.73 -30.14
CA PHE A 908 -22.78 -12.09 -30.59
C PHE A 908 -23.79 -12.57 -31.63
N CYS A 909 -25.08 -12.37 -31.35
CA CYS A 909 -26.15 -12.79 -32.23
C CYS A 909 -26.06 -12.10 -33.61
N ARG A 910 -25.82 -10.79 -33.62
CA ARG A 910 -25.64 -10.01 -34.84
C ARG A 910 -24.40 -10.46 -35.63
N ALA A 911 -23.27 -10.64 -34.96
CA ALA A 911 -22.04 -11.09 -35.58
C ALA A 911 -22.21 -12.48 -36.20
N LEU A 912 -22.82 -13.42 -35.48
CA LEU A 912 -23.07 -14.76 -36.00
C LEU A 912 -23.99 -14.75 -37.23
N ILE A 913 -25.09 -13.98 -37.20
CA ILE A 913 -25.96 -13.83 -38.38
C ILE A 913 -25.17 -13.23 -39.56
N ASN A 914 -24.35 -12.20 -39.30
CA ASN A 914 -23.55 -11.55 -40.35
C ASN A 914 -22.53 -12.51 -40.98
N MET A 915 -21.87 -13.34 -40.18
CA MET A 915 -20.97 -14.39 -40.67
C MET A 915 -21.71 -15.36 -41.59
N MET A 916 -22.91 -15.82 -41.19
CA MET A 916 -23.69 -16.78 -41.98
C MET A 916 -24.22 -16.17 -43.28
N GLU A 917 -24.78 -14.95 -43.23
CA GLU A 917 -25.30 -14.28 -44.42
C GLU A 917 -24.19 -13.84 -45.38
N THR A 918 -23.00 -13.48 -44.87
CA THR A 918 -21.84 -13.18 -45.72
C THR A 918 -21.32 -14.43 -46.43
N PHE A 919 -21.35 -15.59 -45.76
CA PHE A 919 -21.04 -16.87 -46.42
C PHE A 919 -22.07 -17.21 -47.50
N GLY A 920 -23.37 -16.99 -47.21
CA GLY A 920 -24.46 -16.97 -48.18
C GLY A 920 -24.86 -18.33 -48.79
N GLN A 921 -24.06 -19.39 -48.60
CA GLN A 921 -24.32 -20.73 -49.12
C GLN A 921 -25.22 -21.53 -48.17
N TRP A 922 -26.48 -21.11 -48.04
CA TRP A 922 -27.49 -21.83 -47.26
C TRP A 922 -27.87 -23.18 -47.90
N SER A 923 -28.15 -24.20 -47.09
CA SER A 923 -28.61 -25.50 -47.58
C SER A 923 -29.91 -25.39 -48.39
N SER A 924 -30.22 -26.44 -49.15
CA SER A 924 -31.48 -26.52 -49.90
C SER A 924 -32.67 -27.00 -49.07
N GLY A 925 -32.46 -27.41 -47.81
CA GLY A 925 -33.49 -28.04 -46.97
C GLY A 925 -33.98 -29.39 -47.49
N ARG A 926 -33.14 -30.12 -48.25
CA ARG A 926 -33.42 -31.47 -48.78
C ARG A 926 -32.62 -32.52 -48.02
N ASN A 927 -33.11 -33.77 -47.98
CA ASN A 927 -32.52 -34.87 -47.19
C ASN A 927 -31.07 -35.24 -47.57
N GLN A 928 -30.58 -34.80 -48.73
CA GLN A 928 -29.25 -35.12 -49.23
C GLN A 928 -28.47 -33.82 -49.39
N ASP A 929 -27.37 -33.71 -48.65
CA ASP A 929 -26.49 -32.54 -48.65
C ASP A 929 -25.03 -32.98 -48.73
N ASP A 930 -24.44 -32.81 -49.91
CA ASP A 930 -23.06 -33.22 -50.22
C ASP A 930 -22.00 -32.43 -49.42
N ARG A 931 -22.42 -31.41 -48.66
CA ARG A 931 -21.54 -30.60 -47.81
C ARG A 931 -21.35 -31.19 -46.41
N LEU A 932 -22.10 -32.24 -46.06
CA LEU A 932 -22.03 -32.94 -44.78
C LEU A 932 -21.16 -34.20 -44.87
N GLU A 933 -20.43 -34.52 -43.79
CA GLU A 933 -19.74 -35.81 -43.65
C GLU A 933 -20.77 -36.95 -43.52
N GLY A 934 -21.06 -37.62 -44.63
CA GLY A 934 -22.06 -38.70 -44.71
C GLY A 934 -23.26 -38.42 -45.62
N GLY A 935 -23.42 -37.19 -46.11
CA GLY A 935 -24.33 -36.83 -47.20
C GLY A 935 -25.83 -36.91 -46.91
N TYR A 936 -26.26 -37.23 -45.67
CA TYR A 936 -27.66 -37.46 -45.34
C TYR A 936 -28.06 -36.84 -44.00
N GLU A 937 -29.14 -36.04 -44.02
CA GLU A 937 -29.76 -35.45 -42.84
C GLU A 937 -31.19 -36.00 -42.68
N ALA A 938 -31.47 -36.65 -41.56
CA ALA A 938 -32.76 -37.33 -41.34
C ALA A 938 -33.96 -36.34 -41.33
N VAL A 939 -33.71 -35.08 -40.97
CA VAL A 939 -34.70 -34.01 -40.92
C VAL A 939 -34.04 -32.73 -41.43
N PRO A 940 -34.09 -32.47 -42.75
CA PRO A 940 -33.29 -31.41 -43.33
C PRO A 940 -33.80 -30.03 -42.93
N THR A 941 -32.86 -29.16 -42.54
CA THR A 941 -33.11 -27.73 -42.31
C THR A 941 -32.37 -26.88 -43.32
N ARG A 942 -32.80 -25.63 -43.49
CA ARG A 942 -32.08 -24.62 -44.27
C ARG A 942 -31.04 -23.95 -43.40
N ASP A 943 -29.79 -24.42 -43.50
CA ASP A 943 -28.75 -24.13 -42.53
C ASP A 943 -27.35 -23.95 -43.13
N ILE A 944 -26.46 -23.47 -42.26
CA ILE A 944 -25.01 -23.41 -42.45
C ILE A 944 -24.37 -23.98 -41.18
N HIS A 945 -23.46 -24.94 -41.36
CA HIS A 945 -22.70 -25.55 -40.28
C HIS A 945 -21.49 -24.70 -39.90
N ALA A 946 -21.14 -24.70 -38.61
CA ALA A 946 -20.02 -23.92 -38.07
C ALA A 946 -18.66 -24.32 -38.69
N ASN A 947 -18.51 -25.56 -39.16
CA ASN A 947 -17.29 -26.02 -39.85
C ASN A 947 -17.13 -25.37 -41.24
N GLN A 948 -18.23 -25.10 -41.95
CA GLN A 948 -18.23 -24.50 -43.29
C GLN A 948 -17.69 -23.05 -43.28
N VAL A 949 -17.86 -22.36 -42.15
CA VAL A 949 -17.31 -21.02 -41.91
C VAL A 949 -16.03 -21.05 -41.05
N GLY A 950 -15.43 -22.23 -40.85
CA GLY A 950 -14.19 -22.40 -40.10
C GLY A 950 -14.27 -22.01 -38.61
N TRP A 951 -15.47 -22.01 -38.03
CA TRP A 951 -15.73 -21.52 -36.67
C TRP A 951 -16.10 -22.63 -35.65
N GLU A 952 -16.20 -23.88 -36.09
CA GLU A 952 -16.55 -25.04 -35.25
C GLU A 952 -15.72 -25.15 -33.95
N LYS A 953 -14.39 -25.02 -34.02
CA LYS A 953 -13.52 -25.12 -32.83
C LYS A 953 -13.87 -24.08 -31.76
N HIS A 954 -14.24 -22.87 -32.18
CA HIS A 954 -14.59 -21.77 -31.31
C HIS A 954 -15.95 -22.01 -30.66
N TRP A 955 -16.91 -22.53 -31.45
CA TRP A 955 -18.21 -22.93 -30.94
C TRP A 955 -18.12 -24.11 -29.96
N LEU A 956 -17.29 -25.12 -30.22
CA LEU A 956 -17.05 -26.22 -29.28
C LEU A 956 -16.43 -25.72 -27.96
N ARG A 957 -15.52 -24.73 -28.04
CA ARG A 957 -14.98 -24.06 -26.84
C ARG A 957 -16.07 -23.30 -26.09
N PHE A 958 -16.98 -22.62 -26.79
CA PHE A 958 -18.16 -21.97 -26.19
C PHE A 958 -19.07 -23.00 -25.49
N LEU A 959 -19.36 -24.14 -26.13
CA LEU A 959 -20.15 -25.20 -25.51
C LEU A 959 -19.48 -25.72 -24.23
N GLN A 960 -18.17 -25.96 -24.27
CA GLN A 960 -17.40 -26.43 -23.12
C GLN A 960 -17.42 -25.42 -21.96
N LYS A 961 -17.22 -24.13 -22.25
CA LYS A 961 -17.04 -23.11 -21.21
C LYS A 961 -18.34 -22.53 -20.65
N TYR A 962 -19.38 -22.40 -21.48
CA TYR A 962 -20.62 -21.71 -21.08
C TYR A 962 -21.88 -22.58 -21.11
N ALA A 963 -22.05 -23.45 -22.10
CA ALA A 963 -23.25 -24.29 -22.17
C ALA A 963 -23.18 -25.48 -21.19
N ARG A 964 -22.01 -26.12 -21.06
CA ARG A 964 -21.80 -27.28 -20.18
C ARG A 964 -22.07 -26.98 -18.71
N PRO A 965 -21.58 -25.88 -18.09
CA PRO A 965 -21.90 -25.59 -16.69
C PRO A 965 -23.40 -25.42 -16.43
N LEU A 966 -24.15 -24.83 -17.38
CA LEU A 966 -25.61 -24.73 -17.29
C LEU A 966 -26.28 -26.10 -17.38
N GLN A 967 -25.79 -26.97 -18.28
CA GLN A 967 -26.25 -28.35 -18.40
C GLN A 967 -26.01 -29.13 -17.10
N GLU A 968 -24.80 -29.09 -16.54
CA GLU A 968 -24.45 -29.81 -15.30
C GLU A 968 -25.30 -29.34 -14.12
N LYS A 969 -25.69 -28.06 -14.10
CA LYS A 969 -26.60 -27.49 -13.11
C LYS A 969 -27.99 -28.17 -13.16
N VAL A 970 -28.61 -28.24 -14.34
CA VAL A 970 -30.01 -28.68 -14.47
C VAL A 970 -30.19 -30.19 -14.63
N PHE A 971 -29.18 -30.89 -15.17
CA PHE A 971 -29.17 -32.35 -15.30
C PHE A 971 -28.13 -32.94 -14.36
N THR A 972 -28.38 -32.81 -13.06
CA THR A 972 -27.48 -33.30 -12.00
C THR A 972 -27.22 -34.79 -12.17
N GLY A 973 -25.94 -35.18 -12.15
CA GLY A 973 -25.51 -36.57 -12.37
C GLY A 973 -25.05 -36.89 -13.80
N TYR A 974 -25.25 -35.99 -14.76
CA TYR A 974 -24.69 -36.11 -16.11
C TYR A 974 -23.47 -35.20 -16.28
N TYR A 975 -22.29 -35.81 -16.43
CA TYR A 975 -21.00 -35.12 -16.53
C TYR A 975 -20.20 -35.62 -17.73
N HIS A 976 -19.88 -34.72 -18.67
CA HIS A 976 -19.04 -35.03 -19.83
C HIS A 976 -18.21 -33.80 -20.24
N ASP A 977 -16.88 -33.90 -20.13
CA ASP A 977 -15.93 -32.83 -20.46
C ASP A 977 -14.76 -33.38 -21.30
N PRO A 978 -14.52 -32.85 -22.53
CA PRO A 978 -15.32 -31.84 -23.22
C PRO A 978 -16.64 -32.41 -23.79
N PRO A 979 -17.70 -31.58 -23.91
CA PRO A 979 -18.92 -31.99 -24.61
C PRO A 979 -18.59 -32.29 -26.08
N ARG A 980 -19.21 -33.32 -26.66
CA ARG A 980 -19.02 -33.69 -28.07
C ARG A 980 -20.22 -33.22 -28.87
N SER A 981 -19.99 -32.48 -29.95
CA SER A 981 -21.06 -32.09 -30.86
C SER A 981 -20.55 -32.11 -32.30
N LEU A 982 -21.10 -33.00 -33.12
CA LEU A 982 -20.78 -33.13 -34.54
C LEU A 982 -21.69 -32.26 -35.42
N MET A 983 -22.86 -31.88 -34.91
CA MET A 983 -23.84 -31.07 -35.64
C MET A 983 -24.02 -29.74 -34.92
N ASN A 984 -23.34 -28.72 -35.43
CA ASN A 984 -23.38 -27.34 -34.94
C ASN A 984 -23.73 -26.43 -36.11
N PHE A 985 -24.95 -25.90 -36.15
CA PHE A 985 -25.44 -25.20 -37.34
C PHE A 985 -26.45 -24.11 -37.01
N VAL A 986 -26.44 -23.06 -37.82
CA VAL A 986 -27.41 -21.97 -37.77
C VAL A 986 -28.53 -22.28 -38.75
N VAL A 987 -29.77 -22.31 -38.29
CA VAL A 987 -30.96 -22.50 -39.11
C VAL A 987 -31.62 -21.16 -39.42
N ARG A 988 -32.09 -21.00 -40.66
CA ARG A 988 -32.90 -19.86 -41.09
C ARG A 988 -34.30 -20.31 -41.50
N TYR A 989 -35.31 -19.80 -40.82
CA TYR A 989 -36.72 -20.00 -41.19
C TYR A 989 -37.30 -18.75 -41.83
N ARG A 990 -37.95 -18.92 -42.99
CA ARG A 990 -38.64 -17.85 -43.71
C ARG A 990 -39.95 -18.34 -44.34
N PRO A 991 -41.01 -17.50 -44.41
CA PRO A 991 -42.28 -17.83 -45.05
C PRO A 991 -42.16 -18.31 -46.50
N ASP A 992 -41.20 -17.76 -47.26
CA ASP A 992 -40.98 -18.02 -48.68
C ASP A 992 -39.93 -19.12 -48.96
N GLU A 993 -39.31 -19.67 -47.91
CA GLU A 993 -38.34 -20.75 -48.01
C GLU A 993 -38.83 -21.98 -47.22
N GLN A 994 -38.17 -22.30 -46.11
CA GLN A 994 -38.61 -23.31 -45.14
C GLN A 994 -39.16 -22.57 -43.91
N PRO A 995 -40.49 -22.52 -43.69
CA PRO A 995 -41.07 -21.74 -42.59
C PRO A 995 -41.25 -22.54 -41.29
N SER A 996 -41.11 -23.86 -41.32
CA SER A 996 -41.40 -24.76 -40.19
C SER A 996 -40.55 -26.02 -40.26
N LEU A 997 -40.47 -26.75 -39.15
CA LEU A 997 -39.81 -28.05 -39.07
C LEU A 997 -40.77 -29.11 -38.54
N ARG A 998 -40.89 -30.22 -39.28
CA ARG A 998 -41.81 -31.33 -38.92
C ARG A 998 -41.43 -31.95 -37.56
N PRO A 999 -42.38 -32.62 -36.88
CA PRO A 999 -42.10 -33.36 -35.65
C PRO A 999 -40.94 -34.36 -35.77
N HIS A 1000 -39.97 -34.30 -34.85
CA HIS A 1000 -38.78 -35.17 -34.85
C HIS A 1000 -38.14 -35.34 -33.47
N HIS A 1001 -37.12 -36.20 -33.42
CA HIS A 1001 -36.16 -36.31 -32.33
C HIS A 1001 -34.79 -35.86 -32.84
N ASP A 1002 -33.99 -35.29 -31.95
CA ASP A 1002 -32.60 -34.95 -32.25
C ASP A 1002 -31.71 -36.16 -32.00
N SER A 1003 -30.67 -36.30 -32.82
CA SER A 1003 -29.63 -37.29 -32.56
C SER A 1003 -28.62 -36.76 -31.55
N SER A 1004 -29.09 -36.47 -30.34
CA SER A 1004 -28.31 -35.93 -29.22
C SER A 1004 -28.78 -36.52 -27.89
N THR A 1005 -27.91 -36.50 -26.88
CA THR A 1005 -28.35 -36.70 -25.50
C THR A 1005 -29.16 -35.49 -25.05
N TYR A 1006 -28.63 -34.29 -25.30
CA TYR A 1006 -29.35 -33.04 -25.12
C TYR A 1006 -29.07 -32.06 -26.27
N THR A 1007 -30.04 -31.19 -26.53
CA THR A 1007 -29.96 -30.18 -27.58
C THR A 1007 -29.85 -28.80 -26.97
N VAL A 1008 -28.97 -28.00 -27.56
CA VAL A 1008 -28.76 -26.58 -27.29
C VAL A 1008 -29.40 -25.81 -28.43
N ASN A 1009 -30.33 -24.90 -28.13
CA ASN A 1009 -31.02 -24.07 -29.13
C ASN A 1009 -31.01 -22.60 -28.68
N VAL A 1010 -30.19 -21.77 -29.34
CA VAL A 1010 -30.04 -20.35 -29.02
C VAL A 1010 -30.79 -19.50 -30.03
N ALA A 1011 -31.66 -18.60 -29.55
CA ALA A 1011 -32.34 -17.64 -30.42
C ALA A 1011 -31.41 -16.47 -30.77
N LEU A 1012 -31.28 -16.16 -32.07
CA LEU A 1012 -30.33 -15.15 -32.57
C LEU A 1012 -30.99 -13.83 -32.99
N ASN A 1013 -32.31 -13.75 -33.05
CA ASN A 1013 -33.03 -12.51 -33.37
C ASN A 1013 -34.41 -12.43 -32.69
N GLU A 1014 -35.05 -11.25 -32.72
CA GLU A 1014 -36.18 -10.91 -31.84
C GLU A 1014 -37.54 -11.29 -32.45
N HIS A 1015 -38.34 -12.06 -31.70
CA HIS A 1015 -39.75 -12.29 -32.03
C HIS A 1015 -40.57 -10.99 -31.91
N GLY A 1016 -41.45 -10.74 -32.87
CA GLY A 1016 -42.28 -9.54 -32.96
C GLY A 1016 -41.60 -8.34 -33.62
N LYS A 1017 -40.28 -8.40 -33.86
CA LYS A 1017 -39.51 -7.35 -34.55
C LYS A 1017 -38.88 -7.86 -35.85
N ASP A 1018 -38.13 -8.96 -35.78
CA ASP A 1018 -37.44 -9.53 -36.94
C ASP A 1018 -38.26 -10.63 -37.62
N TYR A 1019 -39.17 -11.27 -36.88
CA TYR A 1019 -40.11 -12.28 -37.39
C TYR A 1019 -41.38 -12.40 -36.52
N GLU A 1020 -42.45 -12.96 -37.10
CA GLU A 1020 -43.70 -13.31 -36.41
C GLU A 1020 -43.99 -14.81 -36.55
N GLY A 1021 -44.63 -15.39 -35.54
CA GLY A 1021 -44.86 -16.82 -35.45
C GLY A 1021 -43.58 -17.57 -35.07
N GLY A 1022 -43.55 -18.88 -35.29
CA GLY A 1022 -42.41 -19.71 -34.89
C GLY A 1022 -42.43 -20.10 -33.41
N GLY A 1023 -41.28 -20.57 -32.92
CA GLY A 1023 -41.13 -21.21 -31.61
C GLY A 1023 -40.79 -22.70 -31.72
N CYS A 1024 -40.88 -23.40 -30.59
CA CYS A 1024 -40.68 -24.85 -30.51
C CYS A 1024 -41.83 -25.47 -29.70
N ARG A 1025 -42.47 -26.52 -30.21
CA ARG A 1025 -43.53 -27.24 -29.51
C ARG A 1025 -43.11 -28.66 -29.17
N PHE A 1026 -43.19 -29.00 -27.89
CA PHE A 1026 -42.94 -30.34 -27.37
C PHE A 1026 -44.25 -31.12 -27.29
N ILE A 1027 -44.47 -32.02 -28.24
CA ILE A 1027 -45.76 -32.63 -28.52
C ILE A 1027 -46.24 -33.49 -27.36
N ARG A 1028 -45.34 -34.27 -26.76
CA ARG A 1028 -45.66 -35.15 -25.62
C ARG A 1028 -46.21 -34.40 -24.41
N TYR A 1029 -45.84 -33.14 -24.25
CA TYR A 1029 -46.25 -32.31 -23.11
C TYR A 1029 -47.33 -31.29 -23.47
N ASN A 1030 -47.75 -31.23 -24.74
CA ASN A 1030 -48.58 -30.16 -25.30
C ASN A 1030 -48.11 -28.75 -24.85
N CYS A 1031 -46.79 -28.57 -24.80
CA CYS A 1031 -46.16 -27.35 -24.31
C CYS A 1031 -45.39 -26.70 -25.45
N SER A 1032 -45.50 -25.38 -25.57
CA SER A 1032 -44.83 -24.61 -26.61
C SER A 1032 -44.03 -23.49 -25.97
N VAL A 1033 -42.77 -23.35 -26.40
CA VAL A 1033 -41.97 -22.16 -26.15
C VAL A 1033 -42.15 -21.25 -27.36
N VAL A 1034 -43.06 -20.29 -27.20
CA VAL A 1034 -43.29 -19.16 -28.12
C VAL A 1034 -42.64 -17.90 -27.55
N ASP A 1035 -42.50 -16.84 -28.34
CA ASP A 1035 -41.86 -15.58 -27.92
C ASP A 1035 -40.39 -15.76 -27.46
N THR A 1036 -39.56 -16.40 -28.30
CA THR A 1036 -38.17 -16.64 -27.90
C THR A 1036 -37.38 -15.35 -27.76
N ARG A 1037 -36.60 -15.24 -26.68
CA ARG A 1037 -35.79 -14.08 -26.30
C ARG A 1037 -34.44 -14.10 -26.99
N LEU A 1038 -34.00 -12.95 -27.50
CA LEU A 1038 -32.69 -12.77 -28.13
C LEU A 1038 -31.56 -13.19 -27.20
N GLY A 1039 -30.66 -14.07 -27.67
CA GLY A 1039 -29.47 -14.50 -26.95
C GLY A 1039 -29.73 -15.50 -25.81
N TRP A 1040 -30.97 -16.01 -25.71
CA TRP A 1040 -31.33 -17.04 -24.74
C TRP A 1040 -31.22 -18.44 -25.33
N LEU A 1041 -30.74 -19.35 -24.50
CA LEU A 1041 -30.52 -20.76 -24.77
C LEU A 1041 -31.62 -21.62 -24.17
N LEU A 1042 -32.29 -22.41 -25.00
CA LEU A 1042 -33.08 -23.57 -24.60
C LEU A 1042 -32.20 -24.81 -24.52
N ILE A 1043 -32.31 -25.54 -23.40
CA ILE A 1043 -31.69 -26.85 -23.19
C ILE A 1043 -32.77 -27.88 -22.92
N HIS A 1044 -32.80 -28.97 -23.69
CA HIS A 1044 -33.71 -30.09 -23.47
C HIS A 1044 -33.09 -31.43 -23.92
N PRO A 1045 -33.55 -32.58 -23.41
CA PRO A 1045 -33.15 -33.89 -23.95
C PRO A 1045 -33.47 -34.03 -25.44
N GLY A 1046 -32.60 -34.68 -26.22
CA GLY A 1046 -32.78 -34.85 -27.67
C GLY A 1046 -33.56 -36.11 -28.06
N ARG A 1047 -33.36 -37.19 -27.29
CA ARG A 1047 -33.91 -38.53 -27.56
C ARG A 1047 -35.08 -38.90 -26.65
N LEU A 1048 -35.89 -39.85 -27.13
CA LEU A 1048 -36.97 -40.57 -26.44
C LEU A 1048 -38.15 -39.71 -25.96
N THR A 1049 -37.90 -38.67 -25.16
CA THR A 1049 -38.93 -37.99 -24.37
C THR A 1049 -39.38 -36.63 -24.93
N HIS A 1050 -38.57 -35.96 -25.74
CA HIS A 1050 -38.86 -34.60 -26.22
C HIS A 1050 -39.08 -34.59 -27.74
N TYR A 1051 -40.07 -35.36 -28.20
CA TYR A 1051 -40.52 -35.31 -29.59
C TYR A 1051 -41.15 -33.93 -29.86
N HIS A 1052 -40.54 -33.16 -30.75
CA HIS A 1052 -40.83 -31.73 -30.88
C HIS A 1052 -40.91 -31.28 -32.34
N GLU A 1053 -41.56 -30.13 -32.57
CA GLU A 1053 -41.71 -29.51 -33.89
C GLU A 1053 -41.34 -28.02 -33.87
N GLY A 1054 -40.79 -27.54 -34.98
CA GLY A 1054 -40.54 -26.12 -35.21
C GLY A 1054 -41.80 -25.46 -35.77
N LEU A 1055 -42.43 -24.60 -34.97
CA LEU A 1055 -43.67 -23.92 -35.37
C LEU A 1055 -43.44 -23.01 -36.59
N LYS A 1056 -44.52 -22.76 -37.34
CA LYS A 1056 -44.47 -22.00 -38.59
C LYS A 1056 -44.17 -20.51 -38.34
N VAL A 1057 -43.13 -19.99 -38.99
CA VAL A 1057 -42.86 -18.56 -39.12
C VAL A 1057 -43.79 -17.98 -40.18
N THR A 1058 -44.57 -16.96 -39.82
CA THR A 1058 -45.61 -16.36 -40.67
C THR A 1058 -45.14 -15.10 -41.39
N ASN A 1059 -44.18 -14.37 -40.81
CA ASN A 1059 -43.62 -13.15 -41.37
C ASN A 1059 -42.16 -12.98 -40.93
N GLY A 1060 -41.34 -12.28 -41.73
CA GLY A 1060 -39.93 -12.01 -41.45
C GLY A 1060 -39.01 -13.24 -41.52
N THR A 1061 -37.86 -13.17 -40.85
CA THR A 1061 -36.84 -14.22 -40.87
C THR A 1061 -36.43 -14.58 -39.45
N ARG A 1062 -36.44 -15.87 -39.09
CA ARG A 1062 -36.00 -16.36 -37.77
C ARG A 1062 -34.68 -17.10 -37.88
N TYR A 1063 -33.71 -16.72 -37.05
CA TYR A 1063 -32.41 -17.39 -36.94
C TYR A 1063 -32.25 -18.06 -35.56
N ILE A 1064 -31.79 -19.31 -35.56
CA ILE A 1064 -31.44 -20.04 -34.34
C ILE A 1064 -30.13 -20.81 -34.53
N MET A 1065 -29.30 -20.87 -33.49
CA MET A 1065 -28.11 -21.72 -33.44
C MET A 1065 -28.45 -23.01 -32.71
N ILE A 1066 -28.25 -24.15 -33.37
CA ILE A 1066 -28.56 -25.48 -32.84
C ILE A 1066 -27.27 -26.26 -32.64
N SER A 1067 -27.20 -27.04 -31.55
CA SER A 1067 -26.16 -28.04 -31.37
C SER A 1067 -26.70 -29.32 -30.77
N PHE A 1068 -26.37 -30.43 -31.41
CA PHE A 1068 -26.69 -31.78 -30.96
C PHE A 1068 -25.53 -32.32 -30.13
N VAL A 1069 -25.67 -32.19 -28.81
CA VAL A 1069 -24.58 -32.48 -27.88
C VAL A 1069 -24.70 -33.91 -27.34
N ASP A 1070 -23.54 -34.57 -27.30
CA ASP A 1070 -23.32 -35.97 -26.98
C ASP A 1070 -24.24 -36.90 -27.79
N PRO A 1071 -24.06 -36.93 -29.13
CA PRO A 1071 -24.85 -37.73 -30.07
C PRO A 1071 -24.66 -39.24 -29.91
#